data_AF-F4PBC3-F1
#
_entry.id   AF-F4PBC3-F1
#
_cell.length_a   1.000
_cell.length_b   1.000
_cell.length_c   1.000
_cell.angle_alpha   90.00
_cell.angle_beta   90.00
_cell.angle_gamma   90.00
#
_symmetry.space_group_name_H-M   'P 1'
#
loop_
_entity.id
_entity.type
_entity.pdbx_description
1 polymer ?
#
loop_
_entity_poly.entity_id
_entity_poly.type
_entity_poly.pdbx_seq_one_letter_code
_entity_poly.pdbx_strand_id
1 'polypeptide(L)'
;MAKPVSPSFVGRSILIAIPSTMIWYDIPVYIGALLLSLGITAFLACIGLYFLTYRLSHRRKKLAKIVYRQCELMHAFVTILNQVYPHTASVEQSSLTSSTGISRGNKDSDENESDSAGSEEESQNNTERLDQASVYNRYNSSDDQESVQMIASSEPNILTIHTKRDFPRQRSFIPSVYNLIRVSATVVLSEDGRIILHKVKAFSMFNMGTLVFLLLSAVYIPISTSLLTVFGCTVQTCSADVASLASDLTASANTTACVKCSFNTTMCPIASSLCPGDTDLRLNADPSLSCATEILPYYGPGAILMLIVICLGVPYIYYRLTSLATKLVQIIPPNPLLANTPQSIWHLQMQLSANICRGLYYGYKYTWRYYTLVSLSQKLAVVAISVFAVLYPSNLIMAILAIHGVCLFIAIIFRPYDQVVENLLNIACLFLNAMNATVALLIVLNIYQFSSGLIYFISALNIALPTILLIYLIVIDVKRTSMLKKQIKKAKMDDPELDRLIKEIDIQMNAYTIKTLVRFFMTVGTVAFLSLALTCIGFVRSIVESNTYSSSVPTAATSNSSAMYEFAGYSSWNEFTNKCCCEYQTASPQTQTNLNEIWKCLPNKISNGQFLYKVRKRSGLGSENGLAIRPYCSSTFNSSAVCGQPSYNSTFHRYTVPICASSTNDYSDIQKGSLW
;
A
#
# COMPACT_ATOMS: atom_id res chain seq x y z
N MET A 1 -22.24 -4.68 -29.82
CA MET A 1 -22.62 -4.74 -28.38
C MET A 1 -21.36 -4.88 -27.54
N ALA A 2 -21.02 -3.92 -26.68
CA ALA A 2 -19.93 -4.06 -25.70
C ALA A 2 -20.52 -4.42 -24.33
N LYS A 3 -20.04 -5.51 -23.71
CA LYS A 3 -20.35 -5.90 -22.33
C LYS A 3 -19.21 -5.42 -21.41
N PRO A 4 -19.47 -5.26 -20.10
CA PRO A 4 -18.46 -4.87 -19.12
C PRO A 4 -17.14 -5.64 -19.24
N VAL A 5 -16.01 -4.91 -19.24
CA VAL A 5 -14.67 -5.48 -19.01
C VAL A 5 -14.70 -6.24 -17.70
N SER A 6 -13.95 -7.35 -17.57
CA SER A 6 -13.83 -8.05 -16.28
C SER A 6 -12.96 -7.23 -15.33
N PRO A 7 -13.51 -6.61 -14.27
CA PRO A 7 -12.73 -5.79 -13.32
C PRO A 7 -11.59 -6.55 -12.61
N SER A 8 -11.71 -7.87 -12.44
CA SER A 8 -10.63 -8.74 -11.93
C SER A 8 -9.37 -8.71 -12.80
N PHE A 9 -9.53 -8.49 -14.11
CA PHE A 9 -8.41 -8.40 -15.05
C PHE A 9 -7.71 -7.04 -14.96
N VAL A 10 -8.48 -5.95 -14.95
CA VAL A 10 -7.93 -4.59 -14.79
C VAL A 10 -7.15 -4.48 -13.48
N GLY A 11 -7.69 -5.02 -12.38
CA GLY A 11 -6.98 -5.06 -11.10
C GLY A 11 -5.65 -5.81 -11.15
N ARG A 12 -5.58 -6.94 -11.89
CA ARG A 12 -4.35 -7.73 -12.03
C ARG A 12 -3.25 -7.00 -12.82
N SER A 13 -3.62 -6.36 -13.91
CA SER A 13 -2.65 -5.66 -14.75
C SER A 13 -2.12 -4.39 -14.06
N ILE A 14 -2.97 -3.75 -13.26
CA ILE A 14 -2.59 -2.67 -12.36
C ILE A 14 -1.64 -3.17 -11.24
N LEU A 15 -1.91 -4.36 -10.69
CA LEU A 15 -1.04 -5.03 -9.70
C LEU A 15 0.38 -5.30 -10.22
N ILE A 16 0.55 -5.49 -11.53
CA ILE A 16 1.86 -5.66 -12.18
C ILE A 16 2.53 -4.30 -12.43
N ALA A 17 1.77 -3.31 -12.91
CA ALA A 17 2.30 -2.02 -13.35
C ALA A 17 2.66 -1.06 -12.21
N ILE A 18 1.79 -0.88 -11.20
CA ILE A 18 1.97 0.13 -10.14
C ILE A 18 3.22 -0.08 -9.29
N PRO A 19 3.53 -1.30 -8.81
CA PRO A 19 4.68 -1.48 -7.92
C PRO A 19 6.02 -1.18 -8.59
N SER A 20 6.10 -1.36 -9.92
CA SER A 20 7.33 -1.19 -10.68
C SER A 20 7.77 0.29 -10.77
N THR A 21 6.82 1.22 -10.75
CA THR A 21 7.14 2.66 -10.81
C THR A 21 7.43 3.28 -9.43
N MET A 22 6.96 2.65 -8.35
CA MET A 22 7.10 3.18 -6.98
C MET A 22 8.44 2.86 -6.30
N ILE A 23 9.22 1.90 -6.80
CA ILE A 23 10.42 1.40 -6.11
C ILE A 23 11.65 2.32 -6.26
N TRP A 24 11.74 3.10 -7.34
CA TRP A 24 13.01 3.68 -7.79
C TRP A 24 13.21 5.16 -7.50
N TYR A 25 12.16 5.82 -7.05
CA TYR A 25 12.21 7.24 -6.83
C TYR A 25 11.97 7.45 -5.33
N ASP A 26 12.94 8.09 -4.65
CA ASP A 26 12.72 8.78 -3.38
C ASP A 26 11.77 9.94 -3.66
N ILE A 27 10.53 9.55 -3.92
CA ILE A 27 9.39 10.39 -4.16
C ILE A 27 9.00 10.78 -2.76
N PRO A 28 9.22 12.04 -2.35
CA PRO A 28 8.71 12.52 -1.08
C PRO A 28 7.28 12.00 -0.86
N VAL A 29 6.93 11.63 0.36
CA VAL A 29 5.62 11.03 0.70
C VAL A 29 4.45 11.75 0.04
N TYR A 30 4.55 13.07 -0.18
CA TYR A 30 3.58 13.88 -0.92
C TYR A 30 3.45 13.54 -2.42
N ILE A 31 4.53 13.25 -3.14
CA ILE A 31 4.46 12.79 -4.54
C ILE A 31 4.01 11.32 -4.58
N GLY A 32 4.25 10.52 -3.54
CA GLY A 32 3.70 9.16 -3.43
C GLY A 32 2.17 9.23 -3.31
N ALA A 33 1.67 10.13 -2.47
CA ALA A 33 0.26 10.48 -2.39
C ALA A 33 -0.27 11.09 -3.70
N LEU A 34 0.55 11.87 -4.43
CA LEU A 34 0.21 12.40 -5.76
C LEU A 34 0.14 11.31 -6.83
N LEU A 35 1.04 10.35 -6.85
CA LEU A 35 1.03 9.22 -7.79
C LEU A 35 -0.08 8.23 -7.45
N LEU A 36 -0.35 8.03 -6.16
CA LEU A 36 -1.53 7.29 -5.70
C LEU A 36 -2.79 8.06 -6.09
N SER A 37 -2.84 9.39 -5.93
CA SER A 37 -4.00 10.19 -6.32
C SER A 37 -4.16 10.24 -7.84
N LEU A 38 -3.08 10.31 -8.61
CA LEU A 38 -3.06 10.24 -10.08
C LEU A 38 -3.44 8.83 -10.54
N GLY A 39 -2.98 7.78 -9.87
CA GLY A 39 -3.38 6.40 -10.12
C GLY A 39 -4.85 6.16 -9.81
N ILE A 40 -5.35 6.67 -8.68
CA ILE A 40 -6.76 6.68 -8.30
C ILE A 40 -7.56 7.52 -9.29
N THR A 41 -7.07 8.68 -9.70
CA THR A 41 -7.74 9.58 -10.65
C THR A 41 -7.78 8.98 -12.04
N ALA A 42 -6.69 8.35 -12.49
CA ALA A 42 -6.63 7.60 -13.74
C ALA A 42 -7.56 6.39 -13.69
N PHE A 43 -7.58 5.64 -12.58
CA PHE A 43 -8.50 4.53 -12.37
C PHE A 43 -9.96 4.99 -12.35
N LEU A 44 -10.28 6.07 -11.63
CA LEU A 44 -11.60 6.70 -11.60
C LEU A 44 -11.98 7.30 -12.96
N ALA A 45 -11.02 7.85 -13.71
CA ALA A 45 -11.21 8.34 -15.06
C ALA A 45 -11.47 7.18 -16.03
N CYS A 46 -10.75 6.06 -15.91
CA CYS A 46 -11.02 4.83 -16.66
C CYS A 46 -12.41 4.27 -16.32
N ILE A 47 -12.80 4.25 -15.04
CA ILE A 47 -14.15 3.89 -14.59
C ILE A 47 -15.18 4.86 -15.18
N GLY A 48 -14.90 6.17 -15.16
CA GLY A 48 -15.75 7.23 -15.71
C GLY A 48 -15.93 7.10 -17.21
N LEU A 49 -14.85 6.90 -17.97
CA LEU A 49 -14.87 6.61 -19.41
C LEU A 49 -15.64 5.32 -19.70
N TYR A 50 -15.46 4.30 -18.86
CA TYR A 50 -16.19 3.05 -18.94
C TYR A 50 -17.71 3.27 -18.74
N PHE A 51 -18.12 4.04 -17.72
CA PHE A 51 -19.52 4.40 -17.52
C PHE A 51 -20.07 5.29 -18.64
N LEU A 52 -19.27 6.22 -19.17
CA LEU A 52 -19.64 7.11 -20.27
C LEU A 52 -19.90 6.31 -21.55
N THR A 53 -18.95 5.45 -21.95
CA THR A 53 -19.07 4.56 -23.11
C THR A 53 -20.24 3.60 -22.95
N TYR A 54 -20.45 3.06 -21.74
CA TYR A 54 -21.62 2.25 -21.42
C TYR A 54 -22.93 3.03 -21.57
N ARG A 55 -23.01 4.26 -21.04
CA ARG A 55 -24.22 5.12 -21.12
C ARG A 55 -24.54 5.51 -22.56
N LEU A 56 -23.52 5.84 -23.35
CA LEU A 56 -23.66 6.10 -24.79
C LEU A 56 -24.15 4.85 -25.53
N SER A 57 -23.58 3.67 -25.24
CA SER A 57 -24.05 2.41 -25.82
C SER A 57 -25.51 2.11 -25.45
N HIS A 58 -25.89 2.36 -24.19
CA HIS A 58 -27.26 2.16 -23.72
C HIS A 58 -28.24 3.14 -24.37
N ARG A 59 -27.89 4.42 -24.51
CA ARG A 59 -28.71 5.41 -25.23
C ARG A 59 -28.90 5.03 -26.69
N ARG A 60 -27.83 4.62 -27.39
CA ARG A 60 -27.93 4.11 -28.77
C ARG A 60 -28.88 2.93 -28.88
N LYS A 61 -28.87 2.00 -27.91
CA LYS A 61 -29.82 0.86 -27.88
C LYS A 61 -31.27 1.30 -27.63
N LYS A 62 -31.49 2.25 -26.71
CA LYS A 62 -32.83 2.78 -26.44
C LYS A 62 -33.39 3.50 -27.67
N LEU A 63 -32.56 4.31 -28.34
CA LEU A 63 -32.89 4.94 -29.63
C LEU A 63 -33.16 3.91 -30.72
N ALA A 64 -32.31 2.89 -30.89
CA ALA A 64 -32.53 1.83 -31.87
C ALA A 64 -33.84 1.06 -31.62
N LYS A 65 -34.19 0.78 -30.35
CA LYS A 65 -35.50 0.20 -30.01
C LYS A 65 -36.67 1.13 -30.34
N ILE A 66 -36.53 2.43 -30.10
CA ILE A 66 -37.58 3.42 -30.43
C ILE A 66 -37.76 3.50 -31.95
N VAL A 67 -36.66 3.58 -32.72
CA VAL A 67 -36.68 3.59 -34.18
C VAL A 67 -37.31 2.31 -34.73
N TYR A 68 -36.91 1.14 -34.23
CA TYR A 68 -37.49 -0.14 -34.63
C TYR A 68 -39.00 -0.20 -34.35
N ARG A 69 -39.45 0.28 -33.19
CA ARG A 69 -40.88 0.32 -32.83
C ARG A 69 -41.67 1.32 -33.70
N GLN A 70 -41.06 2.43 -34.10
CA GLN A 70 -41.65 3.36 -35.06
C GLN A 70 -41.73 2.77 -36.47
N CYS A 71 -40.73 1.99 -36.91
CA CYS A 71 -40.80 1.24 -38.17
C CYS A 71 -41.92 0.19 -38.16
N GLU A 72 -42.09 -0.57 -37.08
CA GLU A 72 -43.21 -1.52 -36.96
C GLU A 72 -44.57 -0.81 -37.00
N LEU A 73 -44.71 0.33 -36.31
CA LEU A 73 -45.93 1.15 -36.35
C LEU A 73 -46.21 1.71 -37.75
N MET A 74 -45.19 2.19 -38.47
CA MET A 74 -45.32 2.64 -39.86
C MET A 74 -45.72 1.49 -40.79
N HIS A 75 -45.11 0.32 -40.64
CA HIS A 75 -45.44 -0.85 -41.46
C HIS A 75 -46.89 -1.32 -41.20
N ALA A 76 -47.31 -1.36 -39.94
CA ALA A 76 -48.70 -1.66 -39.58
C ALA A 76 -49.67 -0.62 -40.16
N PHE A 77 -49.33 0.67 -40.11
CA PHE A 77 -50.14 1.74 -40.70
C PHE A 77 -50.27 1.64 -42.22
N VAL A 78 -49.17 1.36 -42.94
CA VAL A 78 -49.19 1.11 -44.40
C VAL A 78 -50.03 -0.11 -44.75
N THR A 79 -49.95 -1.18 -43.95
CA THR A 79 -50.76 -2.40 -44.15
C THR A 79 -52.25 -2.10 -43.98
N ILE A 80 -52.62 -1.30 -42.98
CA ILE A 80 -54.01 -0.86 -42.75
C ILE A 80 -54.48 0.05 -43.90
N LEU A 81 -53.66 0.99 -44.37
CA LEU A 81 -53.99 1.86 -45.51
C LEU A 81 -54.27 1.05 -46.79
N ASN A 82 -53.46 0.03 -47.06
CA ASN A 82 -53.67 -0.86 -48.21
C ASN A 82 -54.92 -1.72 -48.09
N GLN A 83 -55.39 -2.02 -46.87
CA GLN A 83 -56.66 -2.72 -46.65
C GLN A 83 -57.88 -1.79 -46.74
N VAL A 84 -57.74 -0.52 -46.33
CA VAL A 84 -58.84 0.46 -46.32
C VAL A 84 -59.05 1.09 -47.70
N TYR A 85 -57.99 1.20 -48.51
CA TYR A 85 -58.05 1.65 -49.90
C TYR A 85 -57.59 0.53 -50.84
N PRO A 86 -58.39 -0.51 -51.07
CA PRO A 86 -58.14 -1.42 -52.17
C PRO A 86 -58.30 -0.62 -53.45
N HIS A 87 -57.18 -0.21 -54.05
CA HIS A 87 -57.20 0.45 -55.35
C HIS A 87 -57.92 -0.45 -56.35
N THR A 88 -59.10 -0.01 -56.76
CA THR A 88 -59.79 -0.44 -57.97
C THR A 88 -58.97 0.02 -59.18
N ALA A 89 -57.90 -0.71 -59.48
CA ALA A 89 -57.22 -0.64 -60.77
C ALA A 89 -57.90 -1.63 -61.71
N SER A 90 -58.99 -1.20 -62.33
CA SER A 90 -59.60 -1.84 -63.48
C SER A 90 -59.13 -1.15 -64.77
N VAL A 91 -58.97 -1.96 -65.83
CA VAL A 91 -59.12 -1.65 -67.28
C VAL A 91 -57.85 -1.74 -68.15
N GLU A 92 -57.89 -2.78 -69.01
CA GLU A 92 -57.46 -2.96 -70.42
C GLU A 92 -56.06 -2.57 -70.93
N GLN A 93 -55.36 -3.56 -71.53
CA GLN A 93 -55.15 -3.58 -73.00
C GLN A 93 -54.70 -4.96 -73.53
N SER A 94 -55.64 -5.59 -74.26
CA SER A 94 -55.54 -6.29 -75.55
C SER A 94 -54.20 -6.76 -76.15
N SER A 95 -54.18 -8.07 -76.46
CA SER A 95 -53.79 -8.74 -77.72
C SER A 95 -52.56 -8.28 -78.53
N LEU A 96 -51.60 -9.19 -78.76
CA LEU A 96 -51.23 -9.63 -80.12
C LEU A 96 -50.51 -11.00 -80.12
N THR A 97 -50.86 -11.79 -81.12
CA THR A 97 -50.42 -13.13 -81.51
C THR A 97 -48.96 -13.22 -81.97
N SER A 98 -48.28 -14.34 -81.69
CA SER A 98 -47.90 -15.36 -82.70
C SER A 98 -46.59 -16.11 -82.40
N SER A 99 -46.73 -17.43 -82.51
CA SER A 99 -45.81 -18.41 -83.11
C SER A 99 -44.48 -18.80 -82.45
N THR A 100 -44.34 -20.13 -82.45
CA THR A 100 -43.14 -20.96 -82.64
C THR A 100 -42.28 -21.34 -81.43
N GLY A 101 -42.10 -22.65 -81.30
CA GLY A 101 -40.76 -23.20 -81.04
C GLY A 101 -40.57 -24.03 -79.77
N ILE A 102 -41.01 -25.28 -79.82
CA ILE A 102 -40.16 -26.48 -79.69
C ILE A 102 -39.31 -26.69 -78.40
N SER A 103 -39.38 -27.96 -77.96
CA SER A 103 -38.44 -28.75 -77.14
C SER A 103 -38.65 -28.77 -75.63
N ARG A 104 -39.21 -29.83 -75.02
CA ARG A 104 -38.79 -31.26 -74.95
C ARG A 104 -37.77 -31.48 -73.84
N GLY A 105 -38.12 -32.35 -72.88
CA GLY A 105 -37.17 -32.82 -71.87
C GLY A 105 -37.74 -33.54 -70.65
N ASN A 106 -38.78 -34.37 -70.81
CA ASN A 106 -39.07 -35.46 -69.87
C ASN A 106 -38.16 -36.62 -70.27
N LYS A 107 -37.42 -37.22 -69.33
CA LYS A 107 -36.76 -38.51 -69.57
C LYS A 107 -36.64 -39.29 -68.27
N ASP A 108 -37.53 -40.26 -68.15
CA ASP A 108 -37.34 -41.49 -67.40
C ASP A 108 -36.14 -42.26 -67.94
N SER A 109 -35.45 -43.00 -67.08
CA SER A 109 -34.60 -44.12 -67.45
C SER A 109 -34.57 -45.11 -66.29
N ASP A 110 -35.34 -46.18 -66.45
CA ASP A 110 -35.11 -47.49 -65.86
C ASP A 110 -33.67 -47.96 -66.13
N GLU A 111 -33.10 -48.77 -65.22
CA GLU A 111 -32.54 -50.09 -65.56
C GLU A 111 -31.95 -50.82 -64.33
N ASN A 112 -32.38 -52.08 -64.19
CA ASN A 112 -31.63 -53.28 -63.80
C ASN A 112 -31.22 -53.54 -62.33
N GLU A 113 -32.10 -54.27 -61.64
CA GLU A 113 -31.91 -55.67 -61.21
C GLU A 113 -30.49 -56.27 -61.38
N SER A 114 -29.85 -56.63 -60.25
CA SER A 114 -29.07 -57.87 -60.14
C SER A 114 -28.91 -58.27 -58.66
N ASP A 115 -29.34 -59.49 -58.38
CA ASP A 115 -29.12 -60.24 -57.15
C ASP A 115 -27.64 -60.46 -56.86
N SER A 116 -27.23 -60.42 -55.59
CA SER A 116 -26.35 -61.44 -55.02
C SER A 116 -26.28 -61.35 -53.49
N ALA A 117 -26.43 -62.52 -52.89
CA ALA A 117 -26.40 -62.81 -51.46
C ALA A 117 -24.99 -62.69 -50.84
N GLY A 118 -24.95 -62.53 -49.52
CA GLY A 118 -23.76 -62.65 -48.67
C GLY A 118 -23.82 -61.66 -47.50
N SER A 119 -24.46 -62.03 -46.39
CA SER A 119 -23.83 -62.63 -45.20
C SER A 119 -23.20 -61.60 -44.26
N GLU A 120 -23.83 -61.46 -43.08
CA GLU A 120 -23.23 -61.31 -41.75
C GLU A 120 -21.96 -60.44 -41.61
N GLU A 121 -22.09 -59.28 -40.94
CA GLU A 121 -21.31 -58.93 -39.74
C GLU A 121 -21.77 -57.58 -39.16
N GLU A 122 -22.77 -57.66 -38.30
CA GLU A 122 -23.21 -56.58 -37.42
C GLU A 122 -22.53 -56.75 -36.05
N SER A 123 -21.25 -56.35 -35.92
CA SER A 123 -20.59 -56.24 -34.60
C SER A 123 -19.20 -55.59 -34.70
N GLN A 124 -19.11 -54.25 -34.80
CA GLN A 124 -17.84 -53.57 -34.50
C GLN A 124 -17.95 -52.08 -34.09
N ASN A 125 -19.10 -51.63 -33.57
CA ASN A 125 -19.27 -50.22 -33.16
C ASN A 125 -19.37 -49.99 -31.63
N ASN A 126 -18.98 -50.96 -30.81
CA ASN A 126 -19.06 -50.87 -29.34
C ASN A 126 -17.72 -50.92 -28.60
N THR A 127 -16.57 -51.04 -29.27
CA THR A 127 -15.28 -51.20 -28.57
C THR A 127 -14.55 -49.88 -28.30
N GLU A 128 -14.80 -48.82 -29.07
CA GLU A 128 -14.18 -47.50 -28.84
C GLU A 128 -14.85 -46.68 -27.72
N ARG A 129 -15.99 -47.14 -27.19
CA ARG A 129 -16.70 -46.46 -26.09
C ARG A 129 -16.29 -46.95 -24.69
N LEU A 130 -15.56 -48.07 -24.58
CA LEU A 130 -15.11 -48.60 -23.28
C LEU A 130 -13.78 -48.00 -22.81
N ASP A 131 -12.91 -47.55 -23.73
CA ASP A 131 -11.60 -46.98 -23.32
C ASP A 131 -11.71 -45.54 -22.79
N GLN A 132 -12.77 -44.79 -23.16
CA GLN A 132 -13.06 -43.46 -22.60
C GLN A 132 -13.59 -43.49 -21.16
N ALA A 133 -14.16 -44.60 -20.71
CA ALA A 133 -14.61 -44.76 -19.31
C ALA A 133 -13.44 -45.04 -18.34
N SER A 134 -12.33 -45.59 -18.83
CA SER A 134 -11.18 -45.97 -17.99
C SER A 134 -10.35 -44.77 -17.49
N VAL A 135 -10.34 -43.66 -18.23
CA VAL A 135 -9.62 -42.43 -17.85
C VAL A 135 -10.39 -41.64 -16.79
N TYR A 136 -11.72 -41.74 -16.77
CA TYR A 136 -12.57 -41.09 -15.77
C TYR A 136 -12.51 -41.76 -14.39
N ASN A 137 -12.35 -43.09 -14.34
CA ASN A 137 -12.28 -43.83 -13.07
C ASN A 137 -10.92 -43.74 -12.35
N ARG A 138 -9.86 -43.22 -12.97
CA ARG A 138 -8.55 -43.06 -12.32
C ARG A 138 -8.45 -41.81 -11.43
N TYR A 139 -9.42 -40.89 -11.49
CA TYR A 139 -9.47 -39.70 -10.63
C TYR A 139 -10.42 -39.85 -9.42
N ASN A 140 -11.16 -40.95 -9.31
CA ASN A 140 -11.97 -41.31 -8.13
C ASN A 140 -11.18 -42.29 -7.22
N SER A 141 -9.96 -41.92 -6.83
CA SER A 141 -9.31 -42.59 -5.70
C SER A 141 -10.08 -42.21 -4.42
N SER A 142 -10.58 -43.21 -3.70
CA SER A 142 -11.35 -43.04 -2.46
C SER A 142 -10.61 -42.26 -1.38
N ASP A 143 -9.28 -42.17 -1.46
CA ASP A 143 -8.45 -41.49 -0.45
C ASP A 143 -8.58 -39.95 -0.49
N ASP A 144 -8.92 -39.35 -1.63
CA ASP A 144 -9.04 -37.88 -1.73
C ASP A 144 -10.43 -37.38 -1.28
N GLN A 145 -11.47 -38.21 -1.39
CA GLN A 145 -12.83 -37.87 -0.94
C GLN A 145 -12.93 -37.77 0.59
N GLU A 146 -12.18 -38.60 1.32
CA GLU A 146 -12.14 -38.58 2.78
C GLU A 146 -11.48 -37.29 3.32
N SER A 147 -10.49 -36.75 2.59
CA SER A 147 -9.83 -35.49 2.95
C SER A 147 -10.71 -34.24 2.77
N VAL A 148 -11.63 -34.27 1.79
CA VAL A 148 -12.60 -33.19 1.56
C VAL A 148 -13.77 -33.29 2.55
N GLN A 149 -14.20 -34.50 2.89
CA GLN A 149 -15.20 -34.71 3.94
C GLN A 149 -14.67 -34.39 5.35
N MET A 150 -13.40 -34.66 5.67
CA MET A 150 -12.80 -34.26 6.96
C MET A 150 -12.72 -32.74 7.15
N ILE A 151 -12.56 -31.96 6.07
CA ILE A 151 -12.59 -30.50 6.14
C ILE A 151 -14.04 -29.98 6.34
N ALA A 152 -15.04 -30.74 5.89
CA ALA A 152 -16.46 -30.42 6.07
C ALA A 152 -17.06 -30.92 7.39
N SER A 153 -16.49 -31.96 8.02
CA SER A 153 -17.08 -32.62 9.20
C SER A 153 -16.61 -32.06 10.55
N SER A 154 -15.73 -31.05 10.58
CA SER A 154 -15.18 -30.51 11.84
C SER A 154 -15.70 -29.12 12.25
N GLU A 155 -16.77 -28.58 11.65
CA GLU A 155 -17.39 -27.33 12.11
C GLU A 155 -18.89 -27.50 12.41
N PRO A 156 -19.39 -26.95 13.53
CA PRO A 156 -20.79 -27.09 13.92
C PRO A 156 -21.70 -26.29 12.97
N ASN A 157 -22.86 -26.87 12.66
CA ASN A 157 -23.99 -26.22 12.00
C ASN A 157 -24.37 -24.91 12.72
N ILE A 158 -23.83 -23.78 12.24
CA ILE A 158 -24.24 -22.43 12.64
C ILE A 158 -24.67 -21.71 11.36
N LEU A 159 -25.86 -22.08 10.88
CA LEU A 159 -26.60 -21.28 9.93
C LEU A 159 -28.01 -21.04 10.47
N THR A 160 -28.06 -20.31 11.58
CA THR A 160 -29.26 -19.63 12.03
C THR A 160 -28.83 -18.47 12.92
N ILE A 161 -29.49 -17.31 12.76
CA ILE A 161 -29.40 -16.08 13.58
C ILE A 161 -28.35 -15.04 13.10
N HIS A 162 -28.82 -14.02 12.38
CA HIS A 162 -28.97 -12.67 12.94
C HIS A 162 -29.71 -11.72 11.99
N THR A 163 -30.94 -11.41 12.35
CA THR A 163 -31.71 -10.24 11.94
C THR A 163 -31.27 -9.00 12.73
N LYS A 164 -31.22 -7.86 12.03
CA LYS A 164 -31.21 -6.44 12.47
C LYS A 164 -30.55 -6.07 13.81
N ARG A 165 -29.49 -5.24 13.74
CA ARG A 165 -29.02 -4.40 14.85
C ARG A 165 -28.83 -2.96 14.37
N ASP A 166 -29.50 -2.02 15.03
CA ASP A 166 -29.38 -0.58 14.79
C ASP A 166 -28.17 0.00 15.53
N PHE A 167 -27.44 0.91 14.87
CA PHE A 167 -26.25 1.58 15.41
C PHE A 167 -26.57 2.97 15.98
N PRO A 168 -25.91 3.41 17.07
CA PRO A 168 -26.12 4.75 17.63
C PRO A 168 -25.38 5.84 16.83
N ARG A 169 -26.03 6.99 16.67
CA ARG A 169 -25.52 8.21 16.03
C ARG A 169 -24.52 8.94 16.94
N GLN A 170 -23.31 9.21 16.46
CA GLN A 170 -22.44 10.27 16.98
C GLN A 170 -22.29 11.41 15.96
N ARG A 171 -22.39 12.65 16.44
CA ARG A 171 -22.30 13.91 15.67
C ARG A 171 -20.92 14.53 15.82
N SER A 172 -20.24 14.80 14.70
CA SER A 172 -19.73 16.13 14.28
C SER A 172 -18.51 16.04 13.34
N PHE A 173 -18.70 16.40 12.06
CA PHE A 173 -17.63 16.73 11.09
C PHE A 173 -18.24 17.44 9.86
N ILE A 174 -18.68 18.71 9.96
CA ILE A 174 -19.87 19.16 9.19
C ILE A 174 -19.72 19.79 7.78
N PRO A 175 -18.61 20.35 7.26
CA PRO A 175 -18.68 20.89 5.88
C PRO A 175 -18.57 19.80 4.80
N SER A 176 -17.56 18.93 4.88
CA SER A 176 -17.30 17.89 3.87
C SER A 176 -18.29 16.73 3.94
N VAL A 177 -18.75 16.39 5.15
CA VAL A 177 -19.75 15.32 5.35
C VAL A 177 -21.13 15.79 4.91
N TYR A 178 -21.48 17.08 4.99
CA TYR A 178 -22.76 17.57 4.48
C TYR A 178 -22.88 17.40 2.96
N ASN A 179 -21.83 17.76 2.22
CA ASN A 179 -21.80 17.52 0.77
C ASN A 179 -21.78 16.03 0.43
N LEU A 180 -21.04 15.22 1.19
CA LEU A 180 -21.04 13.77 1.03
C LEU A 180 -22.44 13.18 1.34
N ILE A 181 -23.11 13.61 2.40
CA ILE A 181 -24.47 13.19 2.79
C ILE A 181 -25.48 13.65 1.74
N ARG A 182 -25.37 14.88 1.23
CA ARG A 182 -26.29 15.40 0.20
C ARG A 182 -26.13 14.63 -1.10
N VAL A 183 -24.89 14.40 -1.57
CA VAL A 183 -24.63 13.56 -2.75
C VAL A 183 -25.11 12.13 -2.51
N SER A 184 -24.81 11.55 -1.35
CA SER A 184 -25.26 10.21 -0.97
C SER A 184 -26.79 10.11 -0.91
N ALA A 185 -27.47 11.08 -0.29
CA ALA A 185 -28.92 11.15 -0.20
C ALA A 185 -29.56 11.34 -1.58
N THR A 186 -29.00 12.18 -2.44
CA THR A 186 -29.50 12.40 -3.81
C THR A 186 -29.35 11.12 -4.65
N VAL A 187 -28.23 10.40 -4.50
CA VAL A 187 -28.01 9.10 -5.14
C VAL A 187 -28.91 8.00 -4.54
N VAL A 188 -29.21 8.02 -3.25
CA VAL A 188 -30.06 6.99 -2.61
C VAL A 188 -31.56 7.22 -2.90
N LEU A 189 -31.99 8.48 -3.00
CA LEU A 189 -33.39 8.85 -3.19
C LEU A 189 -33.83 8.80 -4.67
N SER A 190 -32.92 9.03 -5.62
CA SER A 190 -33.22 8.89 -7.05
C SER A 190 -33.38 7.41 -7.44
N GLU A 191 -34.40 7.10 -8.24
CA GLU A 191 -34.62 5.75 -8.79
C GLU A 191 -33.44 5.27 -9.64
N ASP A 192 -32.90 6.16 -10.48
CA ASP A 192 -31.65 5.93 -11.23
C ASP A 192 -30.47 5.71 -10.29
N GLY A 193 -30.42 6.46 -9.19
CA GLY A 193 -29.40 6.34 -8.17
C GLY A 193 -29.45 5.00 -7.42
N ARG A 194 -30.64 4.44 -7.15
CA ARG A 194 -30.80 3.08 -6.58
C ARG A 194 -30.32 1.99 -7.54
N ILE A 195 -30.61 2.12 -8.84
CA ILE A 195 -30.11 1.19 -9.86
C ILE A 195 -28.58 1.26 -9.93
N ILE A 196 -28.02 2.47 -9.88
CA ILE A 196 -26.56 2.68 -9.82
C ILE A 196 -26.00 2.07 -8.55
N LEU A 197 -26.60 2.33 -7.38
CA LEU A 197 -26.13 1.80 -6.10
C LEU A 197 -26.18 0.28 -6.06
N HIS A 198 -27.22 -0.36 -6.60
CA HIS A 198 -27.28 -1.81 -6.72
C HIS A 198 -26.19 -2.36 -7.63
N LYS A 199 -25.91 -1.70 -8.77
CA LYS A 199 -24.83 -2.09 -9.68
C LYS A 199 -23.46 -1.86 -9.07
N VAL A 200 -23.25 -0.76 -8.35
CA VAL A 200 -22.02 -0.44 -7.62
C VAL A 200 -21.83 -1.42 -6.47
N LYS A 201 -22.88 -1.79 -5.74
CA LYS A 201 -22.83 -2.81 -4.69
C LYS A 201 -22.47 -4.17 -5.28
N ALA A 202 -23.13 -4.59 -6.36
CA ALA A 202 -22.80 -5.83 -7.04
C ALA A 202 -21.36 -5.81 -7.55
N PHE A 203 -20.96 -4.75 -8.26
CA PHE A 203 -19.60 -4.56 -8.73
C PHE A 203 -18.59 -4.57 -7.58
N SER A 204 -18.87 -3.86 -6.49
CA SER A 204 -18.02 -3.82 -5.31
C SER A 204 -17.90 -5.20 -4.69
N MET A 205 -19.00 -5.92 -4.45
CA MET A 205 -18.94 -7.27 -3.88
C MET A 205 -18.14 -8.24 -4.75
N PHE A 206 -18.31 -8.20 -6.08
CA PHE A 206 -17.54 -9.08 -6.98
C PHE A 206 -16.06 -8.71 -7.07
N ASN A 207 -15.69 -7.46 -6.80
CA ASN A 207 -14.32 -6.97 -6.96
C ASN A 207 -13.62 -6.63 -5.66
N MET A 208 -14.30 -6.72 -4.53
CA MET A 208 -13.76 -6.29 -3.25
C MET A 208 -12.46 -7.05 -2.95
N GLY A 209 -12.41 -8.37 -3.17
CA GLY A 209 -11.18 -9.13 -2.98
C GLY A 209 -10.04 -8.67 -3.89
N THR A 210 -10.31 -8.45 -5.18
CA THR A 210 -9.29 -7.94 -6.10
C THR A 210 -8.79 -6.56 -5.67
N LEU A 211 -9.70 -5.67 -5.26
CA LEU A 211 -9.36 -4.35 -4.76
C LEU A 211 -8.53 -4.44 -3.46
N VAL A 212 -8.89 -5.34 -2.55
CA VAL A 212 -8.17 -5.59 -1.30
C VAL A 212 -6.76 -6.12 -1.58
N PHE A 213 -6.60 -7.08 -2.49
CA PHE A 213 -5.27 -7.58 -2.87
C PHE A 213 -4.44 -6.52 -3.59
N LEU A 214 -5.07 -5.70 -4.43
CA LEU A 214 -4.44 -4.55 -5.08
C LEU A 214 -3.95 -3.53 -4.06
N LEU A 215 -4.81 -3.15 -3.12
CA LEU A 215 -4.45 -2.22 -2.07
C LEU A 215 -3.34 -2.80 -1.20
N LEU A 216 -3.46 -4.05 -0.77
CA LEU A 216 -2.45 -4.75 0.03
C LEU A 216 -1.10 -4.78 -0.69
N SER A 217 -1.07 -5.11 -1.98
CA SER A 217 0.18 -5.09 -2.75
C SER A 217 0.73 -3.68 -2.99
N ALA A 218 -0.11 -2.66 -3.08
CA ALA A 218 0.32 -1.27 -3.27
C ALA A 218 0.91 -0.69 -1.98
N VAL A 219 0.31 -1.00 -0.82
CA VAL A 219 0.80 -0.56 0.49
C VAL A 219 1.93 -1.44 1.05
N TYR A 220 2.13 -2.65 0.51
CA TYR A 220 3.13 -3.59 1.01
C TYR A 220 4.55 -2.99 0.99
N ILE A 221 4.94 -2.33 -0.11
CA ILE A 221 6.26 -1.69 -0.24
C ILE A 221 6.43 -0.59 0.80
N PRO A 222 5.60 0.48 0.85
CA PRO A 222 5.82 1.56 1.81
C PRO A 222 5.71 1.10 3.27
N ILE A 223 4.82 0.14 3.60
CA ILE A 223 4.75 -0.42 4.95
C ILE A 223 6.05 -1.18 5.28
N SER A 224 6.54 -2.04 4.37
CA SER A 224 7.77 -2.80 4.60
C SER A 224 8.98 -1.88 4.71
N THR A 225 9.06 -0.83 3.89
CA THR A 225 10.12 0.20 3.97
C THR A 225 10.09 0.86 5.33
N SER A 226 8.95 1.41 5.77
CA SER A 226 8.83 2.08 7.07
C SER A 226 9.11 1.17 8.27
N LEU A 227 8.84 -0.13 8.15
CA LEU A 227 9.19 -1.09 9.19
C LEU A 227 10.68 -1.40 9.23
N LEU A 228 11.31 -1.53 8.07
CA LEU A 228 12.73 -1.86 7.98
C LEU A 228 13.64 -0.67 8.29
N THR A 229 13.21 0.57 8.02
CA THR A 229 14.00 1.78 8.33
C THR A 229 14.27 1.94 9.81
N VAL A 230 13.41 1.41 10.70
CA VAL A 230 13.62 1.37 12.16
C VAL A 230 14.91 0.62 12.53
N PHE A 231 15.35 -0.33 11.70
CA PHE A 231 16.57 -1.11 11.92
C PHE A 231 17.79 -0.58 11.16
N GLY A 232 17.63 0.47 10.35
CA GLY A 232 18.71 1.07 9.59
C GLY A 232 19.58 1.94 10.49
N CYS A 233 20.52 1.33 11.21
CA CYS A 233 21.43 2.04 12.12
C CYS A 233 22.87 2.02 11.59
N THR A 234 23.56 3.15 11.69
CA THR A 234 25.00 3.28 11.40
C THR A 234 25.77 3.52 12.68
N VAL A 235 26.99 2.96 12.76
CA VAL A 235 27.93 3.38 13.80
C VAL A 235 28.44 4.76 13.42
N GLN A 236 28.15 5.75 14.25
CA GLN A 236 28.68 7.10 14.09
C GLN A 236 29.59 7.42 15.26
N THR A 237 30.81 7.83 14.93
CA THR A 237 31.75 8.36 15.94
C THR A 237 31.53 9.86 16.03
N CYS A 238 31.04 10.32 17.17
CA CYS A 238 30.95 11.75 17.43
C CYS A 238 32.36 12.25 17.77
N SER A 239 32.98 13.08 16.93
CA SER A 239 34.27 13.67 17.28
C SER A 239 34.09 14.61 18.48
N ALA A 240 35.04 14.55 19.41
CA ALA A 240 35.10 15.47 20.55
C ALA A 240 35.52 16.90 20.15
N ASP A 241 35.80 17.14 18.86
CA ASP A 241 36.37 18.40 18.38
C ASP A 241 35.37 19.56 18.41
N VAL A 242 35.80 20.61 19.10
CA VAL A 242 35.02 21.78 19.49
C VAL A 242 35.08 22.90 18.43
N ALA A 243 35.58 22.63 17.22
CA ALA A 243 35.90 23.67 16.25
C ALA A 243 34.88 23.79 15.09
N SER A 244 34.28 24.98 15.03
CA SER A 244 33.57 25.66 13.93
C SER A 244 32.33 24.99 13.31
N LEU A 245 31.17 25.37 13.84
CA LEU A 245 29.83 25.27 13.25
C LEU A 245 29.63 26.18 12.01
N ALA A 246 30.58 27.07 11.71
CA ALA A 246 30.41 28.11 10.69
C ALA A 246 30.57 27.63 9.24
N SER A 247 31.24 26.49 8.97
CA SER A 247 31.44 25.99 7.60
C SER A 247 30.36 25.01 7.13
N ASP A 248 29.64 24.35 8.05
CA ASP A 248 28.65 23.31 7.69
C ASP A 248 27.20 23.84 7.63
N LEU A 249 26.94 25.07 8.11
CA LEU A 249 25.59 25.67 8.11
C LEU A 249 25.07 26.05 6.71
N THR A 250 25.89 25.98 5.66
CA THR A 250 25.44 26.15 4.26
C THR A 250 25.08 24.83 3.57
N ALA A 251 25.34 23.67 4.19
CA ALA A 251 24.97 22.36 3.65
C ALA A 251 23.66 21.86 4.30
N SER A 252 22.54 22.17 3.64
CA SER A 252 21.18 21.62 3.82
C SER A 252 20.97 20.53 4.88
N ALA A 253 20.18 20.81 5.91
CA ALA A 253 19.38 19.87 6.73
C ALA A 253 20.07 18.61 7.32
N ASN A 254 21.40 18.50 7.27
CA ASN A 254 22.19 17.33 7.73
C ASN A 254 22.92 17.57 9.07
N THR A 255 22.50 18.56 9.84
CA THR A 255 23.05 18.92 11.17
C THR A 255 21.98 18.55 12.22
N THR A 256 22.09 17.54 13.09
CA THR A 256 23.24 17.03 13.86
C THR A 256 22.89 15.65 14.42
N ALA A 257 23.56 14.60 13.93
CA ALA A 257 23.50 13.25 14.52
C ALA A 257 24.17 13.17 15.89
N CYS A 258 25.28 13.89 15.93
CA CYS A 258 26.06 14.19 17.10
C CYS A 258 25.78 15.66 17.34
N VAL A 259 25.10 15.99 18.43
CA VAL A 259 25.13 17.36 18.92
C VAL A 259 26.60 17.62 19.23
N LYS A 260 27.30 18.31 18.31
CA LYS A 260 28.67 18.78 18.56
C LYS A 260 28.58 19.54 19.86
N CYS A 261 29.36 19.14 20.85
CA CYS A 261 29.40 19.88 22.09
C CYS A 261 29.95 21.27 21.82
N SER A 262 29.04 22.24 21.73
CA SER A 262 29.37 23.64 21.50
C SER A 262 29.78 24.34 22.81
N PHE A 263 30.51 23.62 23.66
CA PHE A 263 31.04 24.20 24.88
C PHE A 263 32.22 25.09 24.53
N ASN A 264 32.15 26.36 24.93
CA ASN A 264 33.35 27.19 24.92
C ASN A 264 34.34 26.59 25.93
N THR A 265 35.45 26.01 25.46
CA THR A 265 36.45 25.33 26.31
C THR A 265 37.04 26.26 27.38
N THR A 266 37.07 27.57 27.11
CA THR A 266 37.50 28.58 28.10
C THR A 266 36.49 28.76 29.24
N MET A 267 35.20 28.56 28.97
CA MET A 267 34.11 28.64 29.97
C MET A 267 33.77 27.29 30.60
N CYS A 268 34.18 26.18 29.96
CA CYS A 268 33.86 24.82 30.36
C CYS A 268 35.15 23.96 30.41
N PRO A 269 35.87 23.94 31.55
CA PRO A 269 37.10 23.17 31.69
C PRO A 269 36.87 21.64 31.67
N ILE A 270 35.63 21.20 31.90
CA ILE A 270 35.22 19.79 31.88
C ILE A 270 34.60 19.36 30.53
N ALA A 271 34.75 20.15 29.47
CA ALA A 271 34.11 19.90 28.17
C ALA A 271 34.44 18.51 27.61
N SER A 272 35.69 18.07 27.73
CA SER A 272 36.14 16.74 27.27
C SER A 272 35.46 15.59 28.03
N SER A 273 35.20 15.77 29.34
CA SER A 273 34.50 14.78 30.16
C SER A 273 32.99 14.76 29.93
N LEU A 274 32.40 15.90 29.55
CA LEU A 274 30.99 15.99 29.17
C LEU A 274 30.73 15.52 27.74
N CYS A 275 31.77 15.43 26.93
CA CYS A 275 31.72 15.08 25.53
C CYS A 275 32.80 14.06 25.19
N PRO A 276 32.75 12.88 25.83
CA PRO A 276 33.54 11.77 25.33
C PRO A 276 33.15 11.56 23.87
N GLY A 277 34.15 11.38 23.01
CA GLY A 277 33.91 11.03 21.61
C GLY A 277 33.28 9.64 21.57
N ASP A 278 31.98 9.57 21.76
CA ASP A 278 31.28 8.30 21.87
C ASP A 278 30.95 7.78 20.47
N THR A 279 31.24 6.51 20.27
CA THR A 279 30.71 5.72 19.17
C THR A 279 29.33 5.24 19.57
N ASP A 280 28.31 5.70 18.86
CA ASP A 280 26.93 5.26 19.09
C ASP A 280 26.32 4.72 17.79
N LEU A 281 25.36 3.81 17.92
CA LEU A 281 24.55 3.36 16.80
C LEU A 281 23.44 4.39 16.60
N ARG A 282 23.49 5.16 15.51
CA ARG A 282 22.51 6.21 15.18
C ARG A 282 21.58 5.76 14.06
N LEU A 283 20.33 6.21 14.12
CA LEU A 283 19.34 5.88 13.10
C LEU A 283 19.67 6.61 11.79
N ASN A 284 19.73 5.91 10.66
CA ASN A 284 20.06 6.53 9.37
C ASN A 284 19.02 7.54 8.89
N ALA A 285 17.75 7.29 9.23
CA ALA A 285 16.64 8.19 8.87
C ALA A 285 16.63 9.48 9.70
N ASP A 286 17.07 9.40 10.96
CA ASP A 286 17.24 10.55 11.84
C ASP A 286 18.44 10.30 12.76
N PRO A 287 19.63 10.76 12.36
CA PRO A 287 20.85 10.49 13.09
C PRO A 287 20.87 11.06 14.52
N SER A 288 19.95 11.96 14.88
CA SER A 288 19.86 12.49 16.24
C SER A 288 19.43 11.43 17.26
N LEU A 289 18.77 10.36 16.79
CA LEU A 289 18.22 9.30 17.63
C LEU A 289 19.22 8.16 17.81
N SER A 290 19.46 7.75 19.06
CA SER A 290 20.28 6.58 19.35
C SER A 290 19.49 5.31 19.13
N CYS A 291 19.97 4.45 18.25
CA CYS A 291 19.37 3.14 18.04
C CYS A 291 19.46 2.25 19.28
N ALA A 292 20.59 2.27 19.99
CA ALA A 292 20.82 1.38 21.11
C ALA A 292 19.95 1.75 22.33
N THR A 293 19.84 3.05 22.63
CA THR A 293 19.14 3.51 23.85
C THR A 293 17.70 3.96 23.60
N GLU A 294 17.38 4.46 22.40
CA GLU A 294 16.06 5.05 22.13
C GLU A 294 15.26 4.21 21.13
N ILE A 295 15.80 3.89 19.94
CA ILE A 295 14.96 3.26 18.91
C ILE A 295 14.69 1.78 19.20
N LEU A 296 15.73 0.96 19.35
CA LEU A 296 15.58 -0.50 19.44
C LEU A 296 14.79 -0.95 20.70
N PRO A 297 15.02 -0.40 21.91
CA PRO A 297 14.26 -0.82 23.08
C PRO A 297 12.78 -0.41 23.03
N TYR A 298 12.48 0.77 22.49
CA TYR A 298 11.14 1.36 22.56
C TYR A 298 10.29 1.11 21.30
N TYR A 299 10.90 1.10 20.11
CA TYR A 299 10.22 0.94 18.82
C TYR A 299 10.49 -0.44 18.18
N GLY A 300 11.64 -1.06 18.49
CA GLY A 300 12.05 -2.34 17.92
C GLY A 300 11.03 -3.47 18.10
N PRO A 301 10.51 -3.77 19.31
CA PRO A 301 9.54 -4.85 19.51
C PRO A 301 8.27 -4.69 18.67
N GLY A 302 7.72 -3.47 18.59
CA GLY A 302 6.55 -3.18 17.77
C GLY A 302 6.84 -3.33 16.28
N ALA A 303 8.00 -2.84 15.83
CA ALA A 303 8.44 -3.00 14.44
C ALA A 303 8.64 -4.48 14.05
N ILE A 304 9.24 -5.30 14.93
CA ILE A 304 9.42 -6.76 14.71
C ILE A 304 8.06 -7.46 14.59
N LEU A 305 7.12 -7.18 15.50
CA LEU A 305 5.78 -7.77 15.45
C LEU A 305 5.06 -7.44 14.14
N MET A 306 5.11 -6.17 13.73
CA MET A 306 4.53 -5.74 12.46
C MET A 306 5.24 -6.34 11.25
N LEU A 307 6.57 -6.48 11.31
CA LEU A 307 7.36 -7.12 10.25
C LEU A 307 6.94 -8.58 10.08
N ILE A 308 6.79 -9.34 11.16
CA ILE A 308 6.32 -10.74 11.10
C ILE A 308 4.92 -10.79 10.47
N VAL A 309 3.98 -9.99 10.97
CA VAL A 309 2.58 -10.09 10.53
C VAL A 309 2.36 -9.56 9.11
N ILE A 310 3.04 -8.50 8.70
CA ILE A 310 2.90 -7.94 7.35
C ILE A 310 3.84 -8.63 6.37
N CYS A 311 5.15 -8.64 6.64
CA CYS A 311 6.13 -9.13 5.67
C CYS A 311 6.02 -10.63 5.43
N LEU A 312 5.71 -11.42 6.47
CA LEU A 312 5.53 -12.88 6.35
C LEU A 312 4.05 -13.30 6.24
N GLY A 313 3.15 -12.61 6.96
CA GLY A 313 1.73 -12.96 6.94
C GLY A 313 1.04 -12.73 5.60
N VAL A 314 1.40 -11.67 4.85
CA VAL A 314 0.84 -11.43 3.51
C VAL A 314 1.22 -12.54 2.51
N PRO A 315 2.52 -12.91 2.33
CA PRO A 315 2.89 -14.06 1.51
C PRO A 315 2.21 -15.36 1.96
N TYR A 316 2.15 -15.61 3.28
CA TYR A 316 1.51 -16.81 3.81
C TYR A 316 0.04 -16.92 3.40
N ILE A 317 -0.71 -15.82 3.44
CA ILE A 317 -2.11 -15.82 3.03
C ILE A 317 -2.27 -16.00 1.52
N TYR A 318 -1.41 -15.38 0.73
CA TYR A 318 -1.43 -15.58 -0.71
C TYR A 318 -1.18 -17.05 -1.05
N TYR A 319 -0.23 -17.69 -0.36
CA TYR A 319 0.02 -19.12 -0.48
C TYR A 319 -1.22 -19.96 -0.11
N ARG A 320 -1.80 -19.72 1.08
CA ARG A 320 -2.96 -20.48 1.58
C ARG A 320 -4.18 -20.34 0.68
N LEU A 321 -4.51 -19.11 0.26
CA LEU A 321 -5.66 -18.85 -0.61
C LEU A 321 -5.47 -19.45 -2.01
N THR A 322 -4.28 -19.30 -2.62
CA THR A 322 -3.98 -19.93 -3.91
C THR A 322 -4.00 -21.45 -3.81
N SER A 323 -3.44 -22.03 -2.74
CA SER A 323 -3.42 -23.47 -2.55
C SER A 323 -4.83 -24.05 -2.41
N LEU A 324 -5.68 -23.43 -1.60
CA LEU A 324 -7.05 -23.89 -1.42
C LEU A 324 -7.86 -23.74 -2.71
N ALA A 325 -7.77 -22.58 -3.35
CA ALA A 325 -8.50 -22.33 -4.58
C ALA A 325 -8.09 -23.29 -5.69
N THR A 326 -6.81 -23.62 -5.79
CA THR A 326 -6.31 -24.63 -6.75
C THR A 326 -6.95 -26.00 -6.49
N LYS A 327 -6.98 -26.45 -5.22
CA LYS A 327 -7.60 -27.73 -4.84
C LYS A 327 -9.10 -27.75 -5.18
N LEU A 328 -9.84 -26.70 -4.85
CA LEU A 328 -11.28 -26.63 -5.10
C LEU A 328 -11.62 -26.57 -6.59
N VAL A 329 -10.83 -25.85 -7.38
CA VAL A 329 -11.03 -25.74 -8.83
C VAL A 329 -10.80 -27.08 -9.52
N GLN A 330 -9.85 -27.89 -9.04
CA GLN A 330 -9.57 -29.21 -9.61
C GLN A 330 -10.74 -30.18 -9.50
N ILE A 331 -11.69 -29.92 -8.58
CA ILE A 331 -12.93 -30.71 -8.42
C ILE A 331 -13.88 -30.48 -9.62
N ILE A 332 -13.78 -29.35 -10.32
CA ILE A 332 -14.63 -29.08 -11.49
C ILE A 332 -14.26 -30.09 -12.59
N PRO A 333 -15.19 -30.95 -13.04
CA PRO A 333 -14.87 -31.99 -14.00
C PRO A 333 -14.35 -31.35 -15.31
N PRO A 334 -13.24 -31.88 -15.88
CA PRO A 334 -12.76 -31.40 -17.16
C PRO A 334 -13.81 -31.69 -18.23
N ASN A 335 -14.09 -30.72 -19.10
CA ASN A 335 -14.90 -30.99 -20.29
C ASN A 335 -13.96 -31.39 -21.44
N PRO A 336 -13.87 -32.68 -21.80
CA PRO A 336 -12.93 -33.17 -22.80
C PRO A 336 -13.22 -32.65 -24.21
N LEU A 337 -14.41 -32.07 -24.46
CA LEU A 337 -14.75 -31.45 -25.75
C LEU A 337 -14.14 -30.04 -25.89
N LEU A 338 -13.85 -29.38 -24.77
CA LEU A 338 -13.37 -28.00 -24.74
C LEU A 338 -11.88 -27.89 -24.41
N ALA A 339 -11.32 -28.87 -23.70
CA ALA A 339 -9.97 -28.79 -23.17
C ALA A 339 -9.34 -30.19 -23.01
N ASN A 340 -8.30 -30.47 -23.79
CA ASN A 340 -7.67 -31.79 -23.86
C ASN A 340 -6.29 -31.80 -23.19
N THR A 341 -5.73 -30.61 -22.93
CA THR A 341 -4.42 -30.44 -22.27
C THR A 341 -4.61 -29.97 -20.83
N PRO A 342 -3.72 -30.33 -19.88
CA PRO A 342 -3.79 -29.87 -18.49
C PRO A 342 -3.86 -28.34 -18.36
N GLN A 343 -3.14 -27.62 -19.22
CA GLN A 343 -3.17 -26.16 -19.26
C GLN A 343 -4.52 -25.63 -19.74
N SER A 344 -5.10 -26.21 -20.80
CA SER A 344 -6.44 -25.82 -21.26
C SER A 344 -7.53 -26.16 -20.24
N ILE A 345 -7.41 -27.28 -19.52
CA ILE A 345 -8.34 -27.69 -18.48
C ILE A 345 -8.29 -26.66 -17.34
N TRP A 346 -7.09 -26.36 -16.86
CA TRP A 346 -6.88 -25.31 -15.86
C TRP A 346 -7.47 -23.99 -16.33
N HIS A 347 -7.14 -23.53 -17.54
CA HIS A 347 -7.67 -22.27 -18.09
C HIS A 347 -9.20 -22.23 -18.11
N LEU A 348 -9.85 -23.32 -18.52
CA LEU A 348 -11.30 -23.45 -18.57
C LEU A 348 -11.91 -23.42 -17.16
N GLN A 349 -11.40 -24.25 -16.23
CA GLN A 349 -11.88 -24.29 -14.84
C GLN A 349 -11.76 -22.92 -14.16
N MET A 350 -10.64 -22.24 -14.39
CA MET A 350 -10.37 -20.86 -13.92
C MET A 350 -11.33 -19.83 -14.47
N GLN A 351 -11.78 -20.00 -15.72
CA GLN A 351 -12.73 -19.09 -16.35
C GLN A 351 -14.15 -19.30 -15.85
N LEU A 352 -14.51 -20.54 -15.56
CA LEU A 352 -15.81 -20.95 -15.05
C LEU A 352 -16.04 -20.45 -13.62
N SER A 353 -15.00 -20.46 -12.79
CA SER A 353 -15.07 -19.98 -11.41
C SER A 353 -15.12 -18.44 -11.30
N ALA A 354 -16.02 -17.93 -10.47
CA ALA A 354 -16.27 -16.50 -10.24
C ALA A 354 -15.94 -16.06 -8.80
N ASN A 355 -15.00 -16.73 -8.16
CA ASN A 355 -14.62 -16.44 -6.77
C ASN A 355 -13.79 -15.17 -6.59
N ILE A 356 -13.80 -14.68 -5.35
CA ILE A 356 -13.15 -13.45 -4.89
C ILE A 356 -11.62 -13.53 -4.97
N CYS A 357 -11.05 -14.72 -4.75
CA CYS A 357 -9.60 -14.98 -4.81
C CYS A 357 -9.04 -15.15 -6.22
N ARG A 358 -9.90 -15.18 -7.23
CA ARG A 358 -9.51 -15.44 -8.62
C ARG A 358 -8.32 -14.59 -9.06
N GLY A 359 -8.26 -13.32 -8.67
CA GLY A 359 -7.16 -12.42 -9.04
C GLY A 359 -5.75 -12.88 -8.61
N LEU A 360 -5.62 -13.76 -7.61
CA LEU A 360 -4.33 -14.23 -7.09
C LEU A 360 -3.63 -15.24 -8.00
N TYR A 361 -4.41 -16.07 -8.70
CA TYR A 361 -3.91 -17.21 -9.48
C TYR A 361 -4.44 -17.23 -10.93
N TYR A 362 -5.49 -16.48 -11.23
CA TYR A 362 -6.07 -16.40 -12.58
C TYR A 362 -5.07 -15.82 -13.57
N GLY A 363 -4.92 -16.49 -14.71
CA GLY A 363 -4.05 -16.12 -15.82
C GLY A 363 -2.57 -16.43 -15.60
N TYR A 364 -2.22 -17.22 -14.59
CA TYR A 364 -0.95 -17.95 -14.57
C TYR A 364 -1.14 -19.34 -15.15
N LYS A 365 -0.06 -19.89 -15.73
CA LYS A 365 0.01 -21.31 -16.05
C LYS A 365 -0.07 -22.11 -14.75
N TYR A 366 -0.62 -23.33 -14.81
CA TYR A 366 -0.79 -24.18 -13.62
C TYR A 366 0.51 -24.42 -12.83
N THR A 367 1.63 -24.60 -13.52
CA THR A 367 2.98 -24.76 -12.92
C THR A 367 3.46 -23.49 -12.20
N TRP A 368 2.95 -22.32 -12.59
CA TRP A 368 3.34 -20.99 -12.10
C TRP A 368 2.24 -20.32 -11.29
N ARG A 369 1.26 -21.07 -10.77
CA ARG A 369 0.14 -20.54 -9.98
C ARG A 369 0.56 -19.75 -8.74
N TYR A 370 1.77 -19.99 -8.23
CA TYR A 370 2.36 -19.28 -7.10
C TYR A 370 3.30 -18.12 -7.49
N TYR A 371 3.37 -17.73 -8.76
CA TYR A 371 4.29 -16.69 -9.22
C TYR A 371 4.07 -15.32 -8.53
N THR A 372 2.86 -15.04 -8.07
CA THR A 372 2.58 -13.86 -7.23
C THR A 372 3.45 -13.83 -5.96
N LEU A 373 3.75 -14.99 -5.35
CA LEU A 373 4.66 -15.08 -4.19
C LEU A 373 6.11 -14.77 -4.57
N VAL A 374 6.55 -15.23 -5.75
CA VAL A 374 7.88 -14.90 -6.28
C VAL A 374 8.02 -13.39 -6.48
N SER A 375 7.01 -12.77 -7.09
CA SER A 375 6.97 -11.31 -7.27
C SER A 375 6.94 -10.55 -5.93
N LEU A 376 6.20 -11.06 -4.93
CA LEU A 376 6.17 -10.45 -3.60
C LEU A 376 7.51 -10.59 -2.86
N SER A 377 8.15 -11.75 -2.98
CA SER A 377 9.49 -12.01 -2.39
C SER A 377 10.55 -11.13 -3.03
N GLN A 378 10.50 -10.94 -4.35
CA GLN A 378 11.35 -9.99 -5.06
C GLN A 378 11.18 -8.56 -4.50
N LYS A 379 9.93 -8.10 -4.32
CA LYS A 379 9.66 -6.77 -3.76
C LYS A 379 10.23 -6.63 -2.34
N LEU A 380 10.00 -7.61 -1.48
CA LEU A 380 10.53 -7.60 -0.12
C LEU A 380 12.06 -7.56 -0.10
N ALA A 381 12.72 -8.37 -0.95
CA ALA A 381 14.17 -8.39 -1.06
C ALA A 381 14.73 -7.05 -1.55
N VAL A 382 14.12 -6.45 -2.57
CA VAL A 382 14.52 -5.12 -3.07
C VAL A 382 14.33 -4.06 -1.99
N VAL A 383 13.18 -4.03 -1.30
CA VAL A 383 12.94 -3.07 -0.21
C VAL A 383 13.97 -3.23 0.91
N ALA A 384 14.25 -4.47 1.34
CA ALA A 384 15.25 -4.71 2.38
C ALA A 384 16.63 -4.21 1.96
N ILE A 385 17.07 -4.54 0.75
CA ILE A 385 18.38 -4.12 0.25
C ILE A 385 18.44 -2.59 0.09
N SER A 386 17.39 -1.96 -0.43
CA SER A 386 17.32 -0.50 -0.57
C SER A 386 17.40 0.23 0.77
N VAL A 387 16.70 -0.26 1.81
CA VAL A 387 16.76 0.35 3.15
C VAL A 387 18.17 0.26 3.74
N PHE A 388 18.87 -0.86 3.54
CA PHE A 388 20.22 -1.04 4.05
C PHE A 388 21.31 -0.52 3.09
N ALA A 389 20.96 -0.07 1.88
CA ALA A 389 21.91 0.42 0.87
C ALA A 389 22.78 1.57 1.38
N VAL A 390 22.28 2.36 2.32
CA VAL A 390 23.04 3.44 2.98
C VAL A 390 24.32 2.91 3.66
N LEU A 391 24.30 1.68 4.15
CA LEU A 391 25.45 1.07 4.84
C LEU A 391 26.54 0.61 3.86
N TYR A 392 26.15 0.08 2.70
CA TYR A 392 27.05 -0.54 1.73
C TYR A 392 26.57 -0.24 0.30
N PRO A 393 26.70 1.00 -0.20
CA PRO A 393 25.99 1.46 -1.38
C PRO A 393 26.33 0.66 -2.65
N SER A 394 27.61 0.40 -2.91
CA SER A 394 28.03 -0.33 -4.11
C SER A 394 27.60 -1.81 -4.11
N ASN A 395 27.89 -2.53 -3.02
CA ASN A 395 27.59 -3.96 -2.91
C ASN A 395 26.08 -4.25 -2.91
N LEU A 396 25.29 -3.41 -2.24
CA LEU A 396 23.85 -3.60 -2.15
C LEU A 396 23.13 -3.21 -3.44
N ILE A 397 23.58 -2.17 -4.16
CA ILE A 397 23.01 -1.86 -5.47
C ILE A 397 23.31 -2.96 -6.49
N MET A 398 24.50 -3.57 -6.44
CA MET A 398 24.81 -4.77 -7.24
C MET A 398 23.84 -5.92 -6.96
N ALA A 399 23.46 -6.13 -5.69
CA ALA A 399 22.46 -7.13 -5.33
C ALA A 399 21.06 -6.80 -5.88
N ILE A 400 20.65 -5.52 -5.88
CA ILE A 400 19.38 -5.10 -6.50
C ILE A 400 19.38 -5.40 -8.01
N LEU A 401 20.47 -5.08 -8.71
CA LEU A 401 20.63 -5.39 -10.13
C LEU A 401 20.57 -6.91 -10.37
N ALA A 402 21.26 -7.71 -9.56
CA ALA A 402 21.23 -9.17 -9.65
C ALA A 402 19.82 -9.74 -9.46
N ILE A 403 19.07 -9.25 -8.46
CA ILE A 403 17.69 -9.68 -8.20
C ILE A 403 16.78 -9.36 -9.39
N HIS A 404 16.80 -8.13 -9.90
CA HIS A 404 16.00 -7.77 -11.06
C HIS A 404 16.42 -8.52 -12.32
N GLY A 405 17.73 -8.75 -12.52
CA GLY A 405 18.27 -9.54 -13.63
C GLY A 405 17.81 -11.00 -13.60
N VAL A 406 17.90 -11.66 -12.44
CA VAL A 406 17.41 -13.04 -12.25
C VAL A 406 15.90 -13.13 -12.47
N CYS A 407 15.12 -12.21 -11.90
CA CYS A 407 13.67 -12.19 -12.11
C CYS A 407 13.30 -11.93 -13.58
N LEU A 408 14.01 -11.02 -14.26
CA LEU A 408 13.84 -10.77 -15.70
C LEU A 408 14.14 -12.03 -16.52
N PHE A 409 15.24 -12.72 -16.22
CA PHE A 409 15.63 -13.97 -16.87
C PHE A 409 14.57 -15.07 -16.68
N ILE A 410 14.07 -15.25 -15.45
CA ILE A 410 12.97 -16.16 -15.13
C ILE A 410 11.72 -15.79 -15.94
N ALA A 411 11.37 -14.51 -16.03
CA ALA A 411 10.20 -14.05 -16.78
C ALA A 411 10.31 -14.32 -18.29
N ILE A 412 11.51 -14.13 -18.87
CA ILE A 412 11.78 -14.37 -20.30
C ILE A 412 11.68 -15.87 -20.64
N ILE A 413 12.31 -16.72 -19.83
CA ILE A 413 12.38 -18.17 -20.08
C ILE A 413 11.05 -18.84 -19.80
N PHE A 414 10.53 -18.68 -18.58
CA PHE A 414 9.42 -19.50 -18.12
C PHE A 414 8.05 -18.96 -18.53
N ARG A 415 7.96 -17.65 -18.80
CA ARG A 415 6.72 -16.97 -19.22
C ARG A 415 5.53 -17.41 -18.36
N PRO A 416 5.51 -17.02 -17.08
CA PRO A 416 4.61 -17.58 -16.07
C PRO A 416 3.13 -17.29 -16.36
N TYR A 417 2.84 -16.24 -17.13
CA TYR A 417 1.48 -15.88 -17.50
C TYR A 417 0.97 -16.75 -18.65
N ASP A 418 -0.33 -17.02 -18.64
CA ASP A 418 -1.01 -17.74 -19.72
C ASP A 418 -1.10 -16.87 -20.99
N GLN A 419 -1.26 -15.55 -20.82
CA GLN A 419 -1.36 -14.63 -21.94
C GLN A 419 0.01 -14.06 -22.34
N VAL A 420 0.27 -13.99 -23.65
CA VAL A 420 1.51 -13.40 -24.19
C VAL A 420 1.66 -11.93 -23.79
N VAL A 421 0.58 -11.16 -23.83
CA VAL A 421 0.62 -9.73 -23.51
C VAL A 421 0.93 -9.47 -22.02
N GLU A 422 0.41 -10.31 -21.11
CA GLU A 422 0.74 -10.23 -19.69
C GLU A 422 2.21 -10.57 -19.43
N ASN A 423 2.75 -11.57 -20.13
CA ASN A 423 4.18 -11.85 -20.08
C ASN A 423 5.01 -10.67 -20.60
N LEU A 424 4.61 -10.05 -21.72
CA LEU A 424 5.29 -8.87 -22.27
C LEU A 424 5.27 -7.69 -21.29
N LEU A 425 4.13 -7.42 -20.64
CA LEU A 425 4.02 -6.39 -19.61
C LEU A 425 4.97 -6.67 -18.43
N ASN A 426 4.98 -7.90 -17.91
CA ASN A 426 5.86 -8.29 -16.81
C ASN A 426 7.34 -8.21 -17.19
N ILE A 427 7.72 -8.70 -18.38
CA ILE A 427 9.09 -8.61 -18.92
C ILE A 427 9.50 -7.15 -19.08
N ALA A 428 8.64 -6.30 -19.65
CA ALA A 428 8.92 -4.87 -19.81
C ALA A 428 9.13 -4.17 -18.46
N CYS A 429 8.27 -4.42 -17.47
CA CYS A 429 8.43 -3.87 -16.12
C CYS A 429 9.74 -4.34 -15.45
N LEU A 430 10.08 -5.63 -15.56
CA LEU A 430 11.32 -6.17 -15.00
C LEU A 430 12.57 -5.64 -15.71
N PHE A 431 12.50 -5.46 -17.03
CA PHE A 431 13.55 -4.86 -17.84
C PHE A 431 13.80 -3.40 -17.41
N LEU A 432 12.73 -2.61 -17.29
CA LEU A 432 12.82 -1.24 -16.81
C LEU A 432 13.43 -1.14 -15.40
N ASN A 433 13.04 -2.05 -14.49
CA ASN A 433 13.63 -2.11 -13.16
C ASN A 433 15.12 -2.48 -13.18
N ALA A 434 15.53 -3.44 -14.01
CA ALA A 434 16.94 -3.79 -14.18
C ALA A 434 17.74 -2.64 -14.80
N MET A 435 17.15 -1.90 -15.75
CA MET A 435 17.74 -0.70 -16.33
C MET A 435 17.91 0.40 -15.28
N ASN A 436 16.90 0.66 -14.44
CA ASN A 436 17.00 1.62 -13.34
C ASN A 436 18.10 1.23 -12.35
N ALA A 437 18.20 -0.05 -11.98
CA ALA A 437 19.28 -0.57 -11.13
C ALA A 437 20.66 -0.38 -11.75
N THR A 438 20.78 -0.58 -13.06
CA THR A 438 22.02 -0.36 -13.81
C THR A 438 22.43 1.12 -13.78
N VAL A 439 21.48 2.03 -14.00
CA VAL A 439 21.73 3.48 -13.96
C VAL A 439 22.14 3.91 -12.55
N ALA A 440 21.44 3.43 -11.51
CA ALA A 440 21.79 3.70 -10.12
C ALA A 440 23.20 3.20 -9.77
N LEU A 441 23.57 2.00 -10.23
CA LEU A 441 24.91 1.45 -10.06
C LEU A 441 25.98 2.32 -10.72
N LEU A 442 25.75 2.72 -11.98
CA LEU A 442 26.71 3.55 -12.72
C LEU A 442 26.92 4.93 -12.06
N ILE A 443 25.87 5.49 -11.46
CA ILE A 443 25.96 6.72 -10.65
C ILE A 443 26.79 6.47 -9.38
N VAL A 444 26.49 5.42 -8.62
CA VAL A 444 27.18 5.14 -7.34
C VAL A 444 28.65 4.76 -7.54
N LEU A 445 28.99 4.11 -8.65
CA LEU A 445 30.39 3.82 -9.01
C LEU A 445 31.13 5.05 -9.57
N ASN A 446 30.45 6.19 -9.73
CA ASN A 446 30.97 7.41 -10.33
C ASN A 446 31.62 7.18 -11.71
N ILE A 447 31.12 6.19 -12.46
CA ILE A 447 31.61 5.86 -13.81
C ILE A 447 31.04 6.86 -14.83
N TYR A 448 29.81 7.31 -14.63
CA TYR A 448 29.13 8.19 -15.56
C TYR A 448 28.23 9.20 -14.85
N GLN A 449 28.33 10.47 -15.23
CA GLN A 449 27.40 11.53 -14.82
C GLN A 449 26.33 11.69 -15.89
N PHE A 450 25.12 11.21 -15.60
CA PHE A 450 24.01 11.31 -16.54
C PHE A 450 23.48 12.74 -16.61
N SER A 451 23.20 13.22 -17.82
CA SER A 451 22.50 14.50 -17.99
C SER A 451 21.08 14.41 -17.42
N SER A 452 20.57 15.52 -16.89
CA SER A 452 19.19 15.59 -16.37
C SER A 452 18.16 15.15 -17.42
N GLY A 453 18.39 15.48 -18.70
CA GLY A 453 17.56 15.05 -19.82
C GLY A 453 17.43 13.53 -19.95
N LEU A 454 18.52 12.77 -19.73
CA LEU A 454 18.45 11.31 -19.77
C LEU A 454 17.65 10.76 -18.58
N ILE A 455 17.83 11.31 -17.37
CA ILE A 455 17.07 10.91 -16.19
C ILE A 455 15.57 11.14 -16.40
N TYR A 456 15.18 12.30 -16.96
CA TYR A 456 13.79 12.58 -17.31
C TYR A 456 13.26 11.63 -18.38
N PHE A 457 14.08 11.29 -19.38
CA PHE A 457 13.70 10.34 -20.42
C PHE A 457 13.44 8.93 -19.85
N ILE A 458 14.36 8.42 -19.02
CA ILE A 458 14.20 7.13 -18.33
C ILE A 458 12.95 7.14 -17.43
N SER A 459 12.70 8.26 -16.74
CA SER A 459 11.50 8.43 -15.91
C SER A 459 10.22 8.41 -16.73
N ALA A 460 10.18 9.11 -17.86
CA ALA A 460 9.06 9.08 -18.79
C ALA A 460 8.84 7.67 -19.35
N LEU A 461 9.90 6.93 -19.69
CA LEU A 461 9.82 5.57 -20.20
C LEU A 461 9.25 4.59 -19.16
N ASN A 462 9.65 4.73 -17.89
CA ASN A 462 9.14 3.94 -16.78
C ASN A 462 7.62 4.07 -16.58
N ILE A 463 7.05 5.21 -16.94
CA ILE A 463 5.60 5.46 -16.84
C ILE A 463 4.90 5.08 -18.15
N ALA A 464 5.44 5.51 -19.29
CA ALA A 464 4.79 5.37 -20.59
C ALA A 464 4.67 3.91 -21.04
N LEU A 465 5.74 3.12 -20.94
CA LEU A 465 5.77 1.76 -21.46
C LEU A 465 4.78 0.82 -20.74
N PRO A 466 4.75 0.72 -19.40
CA PRO A 466 3.75 -0.09 -18.70
C PRO A 466 2.32 0.39 -18.97
N THR A 467 2.11 1.71 -19.08
CA THR A 467 0.77 2.29 -19.35
C THR A 467 0.27 1.93 -20.75
N ILE A 468 1.12 2.03 -21.78
CA ILE A 468 0.76 1.66 -23.16
C ILE A 468 0.45 0.16 -23.23
N LEU A 469 1.29 -0.69 -22.64
CA LEU A 469 1.08 -2.14 -22.60
C LEU A 469 -0.19 -2.51 -21.83
N LEU A 470 -0.49 -1.81 -20.72
CA LEU A 470 -1.73 -1.97 -19.96
C LEU A 470 -2.96 -1.63 -20.79
N ILE A 471 -2.96 -0.49 -21.51
CA ILE A 471 -4.08 -0.08 -22.38
C ILE A 471 -4.29 -1.13 -23.48
N TYR A 472 -3.21 -1.54 -24.14
CA TYR A 472 -3.25 -2.57 -25.18
C TYR A 472 -3.83 -3.89 -24.67
N LEU A 473 -3.39 -4.31 -23.48
CA LEU A 473 -3.83 -5.52 -22.80
C LEU A 473 -5.32 -5.46 -22.41
N ILE A 474 -5.80 -4.31 -21.94
CA ILE A 474 -7.24 -4.08 -21.68
C ILE A 474 -8.05 -4.24 -22.98
N VAL A 475 -7.61 -3.65 -24.10
CA VAL A 475 -8.32 -3.75 -25.38
C VAL A 475 -8.42 -5.20 -25.86
N ILE A 476 -7.32 -5.95 -25.81
CA ILE A 476 -7.29 -7.35 -26.24
C ILE A 476 -8.17 -8.22 -25.35
N ASP A 477 -8.10 -8.06 -24.03
CA ASP A 477 -8.85 -8.90 -23.11
C ASP A 477 -10.35 -8.66 -23.20
N VAL A 478 -10.79 -7.41 -23.41
CA VAL A 478 -12.21 -7.10 -23.66
C VAL A 478 -12.72 -7.86 -24.89
N LYS A 479 -11.92 -7.89 -25.96
CA LYS A 479 -12.29 -8.62 -27.19
C LYS A 479 -12.34 -10.12 -26.94
N ARG A 480 -11.33 -10.69 -26.28
CA ARG A 480 -11.20 -12.12 -26.01
C ARG A 480 -12.26 -12.63 -25.03
N THR A 481 -12.40 -11.99 -23.88
CA THR A 481 -13.41 -12.34 -22.86
C THR A 481 -14.83 -12.27 -23.42
N SER A 482 -15.11 -11.35 -24.35
CA SER A 482 -16.40 -11.29 -25.04
C SER A 482 -16.67 -12.54 -25.88
N MET A 483 -15.70 -13.01 -26.67
CA MET A 483 -15.86 -14.24 -27.47
C MET A 483 -16.00 -15.46 -26.57
N LEU A 484 -15.16 -15.55 -25.55
CA LEU A 484 -15.08 -16.72 -24.70
C LEU A 484 -16.31 -16.84 -23.78
N LYS A 485 -16.86 -15.72 -23.30
CA LYS A 485 -18.17 -15.70 -22.62
C LYS A 485 -19.30 -16.24 -23.50
N LYS A 486 -19.24 -16.08 -24.83
CA LYS A 486 -20.25 -16.68 -25.73
C LYS A 486 -20.11 -18.20 -25.78
N GLN A 487 -18.87 -18.70 -25.86
CA GLN A 487 -18.59 -20.15 -25.85
C GLN A 487 -18.99 -20.79 -24.51
N ILE A 488 -18.60 -20.19 -23.38
CA ILE A 488 -18.99 -20.65 -22.05
C ILE A 488 -20.50 -20.58 -21.87
N LYS A 489 -21.17 -19.52 -22.34
CA LYS A 489 -22.63 -19.43 -22.24
C LYS A 489 -23.30 -20.57 -23.02
N LYS A 490 -22.78 -20.93 -24.20
CA LYS A 490 -23.28 -22.06 -24.97
C LYS A 490 -23.09 -23.37 -24.19
N ALA A 491 -21.87 -23.66 -23.74
CA ALA A 491 -21.56 -24.86 -22.97
C ALA A 491 -22.36 -24.98 -21.65
N LYS A 492 -22.57 -23.86 -20.92
CA LYS A 492 -23.37 -23.85 -19.68
C LYS A 492 -24.87 -24.07 -19.92
N MET A 493 -25.38 -23.75 -21.10
CA MET A 493 -26.78 -24.01 -21.43
C MET A 493 -27.03 -25.50 -21.66
N ASP A 494 -25.98 -26.24 -21.99
CA ASP A 494 -26.07 -27.67 -22.30
C ASP A 494 -25.97 -28.56 -21.04
N ASP A 495 -25.45 -28.04 -19.92
CA ASP A 495 -25.30 -28.78 -18.64
C ASP A 495 -25.67 -27.91 -17.41
N PRO A 496 -26.92 -27.99 -16.91
CA PRO A 496 -27.37 -27.24 -15.74
C PRO A 496 -26.80 -27.78 -14.41
N GLU A 497 -26.36 -29.04 -14.36
CA GLU A 497 -25.78 -29.64 -13.14
C GLU A 497 -24.39 -29.08 -12.89
N LEU A 498 -23.58 -28.94 -13.95
CA LEU A 498 -22.28 -28.30 -13.88
C LEU A 498 -22.38 -26.84 -13.39
N ASP A 499 -23.38 -26.07 -13.84
CA ASP A 499 -23.56 -24.69 -13.35
C ASP A 499 -23.95 -24.64 -11.87
N ARG A 500 -24.73 -25.61 -11.37
CA ARG A 500 -25.03 -25.74 -9.93
C ARG A 500 -23.77 -26.09 -9.13
N LEU A 501 -22.97 -27.04 -9.61
CA LEU A 501 -21.72 -27.44 -8.96
C LEU A 501 -20.72 -26.28 -8.88
N ILE A 502 -20.51 -25.55 -9.99
CA ILE A 502 -19.60 -24.39 -10.02
C ILE A 502 -20.05 -23.31 -9.03
N LYS A 503 -21.36 -23.02 -8.97
CA LYS A 503 -21.92 -22.05 -8.03
C LYS A 503 -21.69 -22.47 -6.59
N GLU A 504 -21.89 -23.74 -6.27
CA GLU A 504 -21.67 -24.27 -4.92
C GLU A 504 -20.19 -24.13 -4.52
N ILE A 505 -19.27 -24.55 -5.39
CA ILE A 505 -17.82 -24.40 -5.16
C ILE A 505 -17.43 -22.93 -4.97
N ASP A 506 -17.96 -22.02 -5.78
CA ASP A 506 -17.69 -20.59 -5.66
C ASP A 506 -18.24 -20.00 -4.35
N ILE A 507 -19.43 -20.42 -3.91
CA ILE A 507 -20.02 -19.98 -2.64
C ILE A 507 -19.15 -20.43 -1.46
N GLN A 508 -18.75 -21.70 -1.44
CA GLN A 508 -17.89 -22.26 -0.39
C GLN A 508 -16.52 -21.56 -0.37
N MET A 509 -15.90 -21.38 -1.54
CA MET A 509 -14.61 -20.71 -1.66
C MET A 509 -14.70 -19.24 -1.23
N ASN A 510 -15.77 -18.52 -1.59
CA ASN A 510 -15.97 -17.14 -1.18
C ASN A 510 -16.17 -17.02 0.33
N ALA A 511 -16.97 -17.90 0.93
CA ALA A 511 -17.17 -17.92 2.38
C ALA A 511 -15.85 -18.16 3.12
N TYR A 512 -15.06 -19.15 2.68
CA TYR A 512 -13.75 -19.43 3.26
C TYR A 512 -12.78 -18.26 3.08
N THR A 513 -12.73 -17.68 1.87
CA THR A 513 -11.87 -16.53 1.54
C THR A 513 -12.17 -15.35 2.45
N ILE A 514 -13.44 -14.98 2.58
CA ILE A 514 -13.88 -13.88 3.43
C ILE A 514 -13.51 -14.17 4.90
N LYS A 515 -13.80 -15.39 5.40
CA LYS A 515 -13.45 -15.80 6.77
C LYS A 515 -11.94 -15.68 7.02
N THR A 516 -11.12 -16.10 6.07
CA THR A 516 -9.65 -16.05 6.15
C THR A 516 -9.14 -14.61 6.11
N LEU A 517 -9.64 -13.79 5.18
CA LEU A 517 -9.27 -12.37 5.08
C LEU A 517 -9.68 -11.60 6.33
N VAL A 518 -10.90 -11.82 6.86
CA VAL A 518 -11.37 -11.18 8.09
C VAL A 518 -10.48 -11.57 9.27
N ARG A 519 -10.19 -12.86 9.46
CA ARG A 519 -9.28 -13.32 10.51
C ARG A 519 -7.91 -12.67 10.39
N PHE A 520 -7.35 -12.59 9.18
CA PHE A 520 -6.07 -11.93 8.96
C PHE A 520 -6.09 -10.45 9.30
N PHE A 521 -7.06 -9.68 8.78
CA PHE A 521 -7.13 -8.25 9.06
C PHE A 521 -7.41 -7.98 10.55
N MET A 522 -8.14 -8.85 11.24
CA MET A 522 -8.27 -8.80 12.70
C MET A 522 -6.94 -9.05 13.40
N THR A 523 -6.15 -10.02 12.95
CA THR A 523 -4.78 -10.25 13.47
C THR A 523 -3.87 -9.05 13.22
N VAL A 524 -3.86 -8.51 11.99
CA VAL A 524 -3.11 -7.29 11.63
C VAL A 524 -3.52 -6.12 12.51
N GLY A 525 -4.82 -5.87 12.67
CA GLY A 525 -5.33 -4.78 13.50
C GLY A 525 -4.97 -4.94 14.98
N THR A 526 -5.05 -6.16 15.51
CA THR A 526 -4.67 -6.47 16.90
C THR A 526 -3.17 -6.26 17.11
N VAL A 527 -2.33 -6.74 16.19
CA VAL A 527 -0.87 -6.58 16.28
C VAL A 527 -0.45 -5.13 16.08
N ALA A 528 -1.11 -4.38 15.19
CA ALA A 528 -0.88 -2.95 15.03
C ALA A 528 -1.23 -2.16 16.30
N PHE A 529 -2.37 -2.48 16.93
CA PHE A 529 -2.75 -1.89 18.21
C PHE A 529 -1.74 -2.22 19.32
N LEU A 530 -1.30 -3.48 19.41
CA LEU A 530 -0.30 -3.90 20.39
C LEU A 530 1.06 -3.22 20.15
N SER A 531 1.47 -3.10 18.88
CA SER A 531 2.69 -2.41 18.49
C SER A 531 2.63 -0.93 18.84
N LEU A 532 1.50 -0.26 18.59
CA LEU A 532 1.26 1.12 19.02
C LEU A 532 1.34 1.25 20.55
N ALA A 533 0.72 0.34 21.29
CA ALA A 533 0.79 0.34 22.75
C ALA A 533 2.22 0.20 23.26
N LEU A 534 3.01 -0.71 22.68
CA LEU A 534 4.43 -0.88 23.02
C LEU A 534 5.24 0.39 22.71
N THR A 535 5.01 1.01 21.55
CA THR A 535 5.64 2.29 21.20
C THR A 535 5.25 3.41 22.17
N CYS A 536 3.98 3.50 22.57
CA CYS A 536 3.52 4.49 23.55
C CYS A 536 4.16 4.26 24.93
N ILE A 537 4.26 3.00 25.38
CA ILE A 537 4.96 2.67 26.63
C ILE A 537 6.43 3.06 26.54
N GLY A 538 7.07 2.75 25.41
CA GLY A 538 8.46 3.12 25.16
C GLY A 538 8.68 4.63 25.15
N PHE A 539 7.79 5.38 24.52
CA PHE A 539 7.82 6.84 24.52
C PHE A 539 7.62 7.44 25.91
N VAL A 540 6.63 6.97 26.67
CA VAL A 540 6.42 7.41 28.07
C VAL A 540 7.64 7.08 28.92
N ARG A 541 8.20 5.89 28.74
CA ARG A 541 9.42 5.48 29.44
C ARG A 541 10.61 6.35 29.06
N SER A 542 10.79 6.68 27.78
CA SER A 542 11.82 7.60 27.29
C SER A 542 11.67 8.99 27.92
N ILE A 543 10.45 9.50 28.10
CA ILE A 543 10.21 10.77 28.82
C ILE A 543 10.53 10.64 30.31
N VAL A 544 10.09 9.56 30.96
CA VAL A 544 10.31 9.35 32.41
C VAL A 544 11.79 9.12 32.73
N GLU A 545 12.51 8.40 31.87
CA GLU A 545 13.95 8.18 31.95
C GLU A 545 14.75 9.35 31.37
N SER A 546 14.09 10.38 30.80
CA SER A 546 14.81 11.56 30.33
C SER A 546 15.43 12.27 31.53
N ASN A 547 16.76 12.36 31.51
CA ASN A 547 17.55 13.07 32.54
C ASN A 547 17.46 14.59 32.42
N THR A 548 16.37 15.10 31.82
CA THR A 548 16.17 16.51 31.55
C THR A 548 15.29 17.12 32.64
N TYR A 549 15.91 17.88 33.53
CA TYR A 549 15.20 18.66 34.53
C TYR A 549 14.73 20.00 33.94
N SER A 550 13.42 20.22 33.97
CA SER A 550 12.80 21.51 33.60
C SER A 550 13.05 22.59 34.68
N SER A 551 12.83 23.85 34.34
CA SER A 551 13.02 25.01 35.22
C SER A 551 11.95 25.16 36.31
N SER A 552 10.82 24.43 36.24
CA SER A 552 9.76 24.56 37.23
C SER A 552 10.05 23.75 38.50
N VAL A 553 10.37 24.43 39.59
CA VAL A 553 10.40 23.83 40.94
C VAL A 553 8.95 23.54 41.40
N PRO A 554 8.64 22.34 41.92
CA PRO A 554 7.33 22.07 42.51
C PRO A 554 7.04 23.02 43.67
N THR A 555 5.80 23.51 43.78
CA THR A 555 5.34 24.52 44.76
C THR A 555 5.45 24.12 46.24
N ALA A 556 5.95 22.92 46.55
CA ALA A 556 6.16 22.39 47.91
C ALA A 556 7.54 21.74 48.08
N ALA A 557 8.60 22.36 47.55
CA ALA A 557 9.95 21.81 47.59
C ALA A 557 10.69 22.13 48.90
N THR A 558 11.25 21.09 49.54
CA THR A 558 12.28 21.21 50.59
C THR A 558 13.56 21.84 50.03
N SER A 559 14.48 22.27 50.89
CA SER A 559 15.80 22.78 50.45
C SER A 559 16.54 21.79 49.54
N ASN A 560 16.48 20.49 49.86
CA ASN A 560 17.11 19.43 49.08
C ASN A 560 16.42 19.21 47.73
N SER A 561 15.08 19.20 47.69
CA SER A 561 14.38 19.03 46.42
C SER A 561 14.48 20.29 45.55
N SER A 562 14.51 21.49 46.14
CA SER A 562 14.78 22.72 45.40
C SER A 562 16.20 22.74 44.83
N ALA A 563 17.22 22.29 45.58
CA ALA A 563 18.58 22.15 45.07
C ALA A 563 18.64 21.13 43.92
N MET A 564 17.86 20.04 44.02
CA MET A 564 17.75 19.05 42.97
C MET A 564 17.25 19.64 41.64
N TYR A 565 16.23 20.50 41.68
CA TYR A 565 15.75 21.17 40.48
C TYR A 565 16.69 22.29 40.04
N GLU A 566 17.14 23.17 40.94
CA GLU A 566 17.95 24.34 40.57
C GLU A 566 19.34 23.97 40.09
N PHE A 567 19.99 23.05 40.81
CA PHE A 567 21.38 22.66 40.60
C PHE A 567 21.49 21.22 40.09
N ALA A 568 20.46 20.66 39.45
CA ALA A 568 20.49 19.31 38.87
C ALA A 568 21.00 18.22 39.85
N GLY A 569 20.71 18.36 41.15
CA GLY A 569 21.14 17.42 42.18
C GLY A 569 22.46 17.74 42.88
N TYR A 570 23.18 18.79 42.45
CA TYR A 570 24.38 19.27 43.14
C TYR A 570 24.02 20.11 44.38
N SER A 571 24.90 20.14 45.38
CA SER A 571 24.61 20.75 46.68
C SER A 571 24.68 22.28 46.67
N SER A 572 25.38 22.86 45.70
CA SER A 572 25.60 24.30 45.60
C SER A 572 25.78 24.76 44.15
N TRP A 573 25.64 26.06 43.91
CA TRP A 573 25.91 26.66 42.60
C TRP A 573 27.35 26.42 42.14
N ASN A 574 28.32 26.55 43.04
CA ASN A 574 29.73 26.32 42.72
C ASN A 574 29.99 24.86 42.32
N GLU A 575 29.37 23.91 43.01
CA GLU A 575 29.48 22.50 42.61
C GLU A 575 28.82 22.24 41.25
N PHE A 576 27.64 22.82 41.02
CA PHE A 576 26.94 22.75 39.74
C PHE A 576 27.79 23.30 38.60
N THR A 577 28.34 24.51 38.70
CA THR A 577 29.13 25.11 37.61
C THR A 577 30.49 24.43 37.40
N ASN A 578 31.03 23.74 38.41
CA ASN A 578 32.24 22.93 38.27
C ASN A 578 31.99 21.54 37.66
N LYS A 579 30.74 21.08 37.65
CA LYS A 579 30.33 19.76 37.15
C LYS A 579 29.39 19.82 35.95
N CYS A 580 28.97 21.02 35.56
CA CYS A 580 28.09 21.27 34.45
C CYS A 580 28.59 22.39 33.56
N CYS A 581 28.28 22.29 32.27
CA CYS A 581 28.56 23.33 31.30
C CYS A 581 27.32 23.73 30.54
N CYS A 582 27.17 25.04 30.32
CA CYS A 582 26.10 25.60 29.53
C CYS A 582 26.45 25.52 28.05
N GLU A 583 25.54 24.96 27.26
CA GLU A 583 25.62 24.93 25.82
C GLU A 583 25.23 26.29 25.25
N TYR A 584 26.15 26.91 24.53
CA TYR A 584 25.92 28.24 23.96
C TYR A 584 25.11 28.08 22.67
N GLN A 585 23.79 28.24 22.75
CA GLN A 585 23.01 28.43 21.53
C GLN A 585 23.36 29.81 20.98
N THR A 586 23.90 29.86 19.76
CA THR A 586 24.07 31.11 19.01
C THR A 586 22.68 31.67 18.71
N ALA A 587 22.10 32.35 19.70
CA ALA A 587 20.84 33.05 19.57
C ALA A 587 20.99 34.05 18.43
N SER A 588 20.07 34.02 17.47
CA SER A 588 19.97 35.06 16.45
C SER A 588 19.88 36.42 17.18
N PRO A 589 20.83 37.35 16.97
CA PRO A 589 21.12 38.44 17.92
C PRO A 589 20.01 39.47 18.19
N GLN A 590 18.81 39.38 17.58
CA GLN A 590 17.98 40.58 17.45
C GLN A 590 16.61 40.60 18.14
N THR A 591 16.04 39.51 18.69
CA THR A 591 14.66 39.61 19.25
C THR A 591 14.28 38.66 20.40
N GLN A 592 15.21 37.93 21.02
CA GLN A 592 14.81 36.84 21.94
C GLN A 592 14.46 37.31 23.36
N THR A 593 13.17 37.55 23.57
CA THR A 593 12.51 37.75 24.86
C THR A 593 12.50 36.50 25.74
N ASN A 594 12.86 35.33 25.19
CA ASN A 594 12.98 34.07 25.90
C ASN A 594 14.27 33.36 25.46
N LEU A 595 15.27 33.35 26.34
CA LEU A 595 16.52 32.61 26.12
C LEU A 595 16.49 31.33 26.95
N ASN A 596 16.78 30.18 26.34
CA ASN A 596 16.96 28.94 27.08
C ASN A 596 18.46 28.67 27.24
N GLU A 597 18.91 28.49 28.49
CA GLU A 597 20.20 27.87 28.78
C GLU A 597 20.01 26.37 28.92
N ILE A 598 20.82 25.59 28.21
CA ILE A 598 20.84 24.13 28.36
C ILE A 598 22.16 23.78 29.03
N TRP A 599 22.10 23.28 30.24
CA TRP A 599 23.28 22.86 31.00
C TRP A 599 23.41 21.35 30.94
N LYS A 600 24.56 20.85 30.48
CA LYS A 600 24.92 19.43 30.53
C LYS A 600 25.84 19.19 31.71
N CYS A 601 25.52 18.20 32.51
CA CYS A 601 26.18 17.91 33.77
C CYS A 601 26.76 16.50 33.80
N LEU A 602 27.89 16.34 34.49
CA LEU A 602 28.44 15.02 34.80
C LEU A 602 27.43 14.19 35.60
N PRO A 603 27.56 12.84 35.56
CA PRO A 603 26.73 12.00 36.39
C PRO A 603 26.92 12.28 37.89
N ASN A 604 25.83 12.19 38.64
CA ASN A 604 25.83 12.28 40.10
C ASN A 604 25.04 11.12 40.72
N LYS A 605 24.87 11.13 42.06
CA LYS A 605 24.14 10.05 42.77
C LYS A 605 22.69 9.87 42.31
N ILE A 606 22.10 10.88 41.71
CA ILE A 606 20.69 10.89 41.29
C ILE A 606 20.54 10.32 39.87
N SER A 607 21.55 10.52 39.01
CA SER A 607 21.48 10.16 37.59
C SER A 607 21.89 8.73 37.27
N ASN A 608 22.21 7.91 38.27
CA ASN A 608 22.61 6.50 38.08
C ASN A 608 23.72 6.31 37.03
N GLY A 609 24.70 7.23 36.97
CA GLY A 609 25.81 7.16 36.02
C GLY A 609 25.53 7.78 34.64
N GLN A 610 24.35 8.38 34.43
CA GLN A 610 24.01 9.08 33.19
C GLN A 610 24.26 10.59 33.27
N PHE A 611 24.49 11.25 32.14
CA PHE A 611 24.57 12.71 32.08
C PHE A 611 23.21 13.34 32.43
N LEU A 612 23.23 14.47 33.13
CA LEU A 612 22.03 15.26 33.43
C LEU A 612 21.95 16.48 32.53
N TYR A 613 20.73 16.84 32.14
CA TYR A 613 20.45 18.06 31.39
C TYR A 613 19.55 18.97 32.22
N LYS A 614 19.89 20.25 32.33
CA LYS A 614 19.08 21.26 33.02
C LYS A 614 18.76 22.38 32.04
N VAL A 615 17.48 22.56 31.78
CA VAL A 615 16.99 23.68 30.97
C VAL A 615 16.59 24.83 31.89
N ARG A 616 17.10 26.03 31.63
CA ARG A 616 16.72 27.27 32.33
C ARG A 616 16.18 28.27 31.34
N LYS A 617 14.94 28.70 31.55
CA LYS A 617 14.30 29.72 30.74
C LYS A 617 14.55 31.09 31.36
N ARG A 618 15.14 32.00 30.61
CA ARG A 618 15.34 33.41 30.97
C ARG A 618 14.33 34.26 30.22
N SER A 619 13.54 35.04 30.94
CA SER A 619 12.69 36.09 30.36
C SER A 619 13.50 37.38 30.22
N GLY A 620 13.52 37.96 29.02
CA GLY A 620 14.26 39.18 28.68
C GLY A 620 13.40 40.40 28.39
N LEU A 621 12.13 40.42 28.81
CA LEU A 621 11.25 41.58 28.61
C LEU A 621 11.37 42.58 29.77
N GLY A 622 11.95 43.76 29.51
CA GLY A 622 12.02 44.90 30.44
C GLY A 622 13.42 45.19 31.02
N SER A 623 13.50 46.18 31.92
CA SER A 623 14.69 46.48 32.74
C SER A 623 15.09 45.33 33.67
N GLU A 624 14.22 44.33 33.82
CA GLU A 624 14.39 43.12 34.64
C GLU A 624 15.05 41.97 33.87
N ASN A 625 16.17 42.23 33.21
CA ASN A 625 16.85 41.19 32.47
C ASN A 625 17.72 40.35 33.42
N GLY A 626 17.39 39.08 33.63
CA GLY A 626 18.23 38.15 34.40
C GLY A 626 19.67 38.04 33.87
N LEU A 627 19.93 38.50 32.63
CA LEU A 627 21.29 38.68 32.08
C LEU A 627 22.13 39.72 32.83
N ALA A 628 21.52 40.70 33.51
CA ALA A 628 22.22 41.70 34.31
C ALA A 628 22.81 41.12 35.61
N ILE A 629 22.15 40.09 36.16
CA ILE A 629 22.60 39.36 37.36
C ILE A 629 23.71 38.37 37.01
N ARG A 630 23.55 37.68 35.88
CA ARG A 630 24.51 36.68 35.39
C ARG A 630 24.44 36.65 33.87
N PRO A 631 25.53 36.92 33.13
CA PRO A 631 25.53 36.81 31.67
C PRO A 631 25.07 35.44 31.19
N TYR A 632 24.61 35.35 29.94
CA TYR A 632 24.15 34.09 29.34
C TYR A 632 25.25 33.02 29.44
N CYS A 633 24.91 31.83 29.95
CA CYS A 633 25.83 30.72 30.18
C CYS A 633 27.03 30.99 31.12
N SER A 634 27.11 32.16 31.78
CA SER A 634 28.21 32.45 32.72
C SER A 634 28.12 31.58 33.98
N SER A 635 29.24 31.06 34.46
CA SER A 635 29.35 30.38 35.75
C SER A 635 29.47 31.36 36.93
N THR A 636 29.85 32.61 36.67
CA THR A 636 30.05 33.66 37.67
C THR A 636 28.94 34.70 37.62
N PHE A 637 28.50 35.14 38.80
CA PHE A 637 27.59 36.27 38.94
C PHE A 637 28.30 37.60 38.69
N ASN A 638 27.53 38.61 38.29
CA ASN A 638 28.02 39.97 38.26
C ASN A 638 28.19 40.47 39.71
N SER A 639 29.44 40.65 40.16
CA SER A 639 29.76 41.06 41.53
C SER A 639 29.28 42.47 41.89
N SER A 640 28.97 43.31 40.89
CA SER A 640 28.34 44.62 41.15
C SER A 640 26.84 44.51 41.45
N ALA A 641 26.22 43.38 41.08
CA ALA A 641 24.79 43.12 41.29
C ALA A 641 24.55 42.11 42.41
N VAL A 642 25.42 41.10 42.59
CA VAL A 642 25.24 39.99 43.54
C VAL A 642 26.37 39.95 44.55
N CYS A 643 26.05 40.02 45.85
CA CYS A 643 27.03 40.08 46.95
C CYS A 643 27.31 38.73 47.63
N GLY A 644 26.71 37.64 47.17
CA GLY A 644 26.84 36.33 47.81
C GLY A 644 26.39 35.16 46.95
N GLN A 645 26.58 33.95 47.46
CA GLN A 645 26.17 32.72 46.77
C GLN A 645 24.65 32.51 46.89
N PRO A 646 24.03 31.77 45.95
CA PRO A 646 22.64 31.37 46.07
C PRO A 646 22.37 30.65 47.39
N SER A 647 21.35 31.09 48.12
CA SER A 647 20.90 30.47 49.37
C SER A 647 19.43 30.11 49.28
N TYR A 648 19.05 28.99 49.92
CA TYR A 648 17.65 28.58 49.97
C TYR A 648 16.82 29.55 50.83
N ASN A 649 15.77 30.11 50.24
CA ASN A 649 14.82 30.95 50.95
C ASN A 649 13.61 30.09 51.36
N SER A 650 13.48 29.81 52.66
CA SER A 650 12.41 28.99 53.20
C SER A 650 11.02 29.57 52.99
N THR A 651 10.90 30.91 52.88
CA THR A 651 9.62 31.60 52.68
C THR A 651 9.09 31.38 51.26
N PHE A 652 9.99 31.28 50.28
CA PHE A 652 9.61 31.10 48.88
C PHE A 652 9.85 29.68 48.34
N HIS A 653 10.36 28.78 49.20
CA HIS A 653 10.73 27.40 48.86
C HIS A 653 11.63 27.27 47.62
N ARG A 654 12.55 28.22 47.42
CA ARG A 654 13.45 28.30 46.25
C ARG A 654 14.79 28.91 46.59
N TYR A 655 15.80 28.68 45.76
CA TYR A 655 17.09 29.37 45.88
C TYR A 655 16.97 30.81 45.36
N THR A 656 17.56 31.74 46.11
CA THR A 656 17.62 33.16 45.75
C THR A 656 19.05 33.66 45.83
N VAL A 657 19.41 34.63 44.99
CA VAL A 657 20.70 35.32 45.05
C VAL A 657 20.59 36.62 45.83
N PRO A 658 21.50 36.92 46.76
CA PRO A 658 21.50 38.19 47.48
C PRO A 658 21.98 39.31 46.56
N ILE A 659 21.16 40.36 46.38
CA ILE A 659 21.50 41.54 45.57
C ILE A 659 22.26 42.55 46.41
N CYS A 660 23.34 43.12 45.87
CA CYS A 660 24.14 44.16 46.53
C CYS A 660 23.28 45.40 46.81
N ALA A 661 23.33 45.93 48.04
CA ALA A 661 22.68 47.21 48.37
C ALA A 661 23.27 48.39 47.57
N SER A 662 24.52 48.27 47.12
CA SER A 662 25.23 49.27 46.31
C SER A 662 24.92 49.20 44.81
N SER A 663 23.99 48.34 44.39
CA SER A 663 23.70 48.20 42.97
C SER A 663 22.88 49.39 42.47
N THR A 664 23.38 50.08 41.44
CA THR A 664 22.79 51.31 40.90
C THR A 664 21.55 51.06 40.05
N ASN A 665 21.31 49.81 39.64
CA ASN A 665 20.11 49.43 38.90
C ASN A 665 19.01 49.04 39.89
N ASP A 666 17.78 49.46 39.61
CA ASP A 666 16.63 49.06 40.41
C ASP A 666 16.29 47.58 40.15
N TYR A 667 16.76 46.71 41.03
CA TYR A 667 16.45 45.27 41.04
C TYR A 667 15.25 44.96 41.96
N SER A 668 14.53 45.95 42.47
CA SER A 668 13.48 45.75 43.48
C SER A 668 12.28 44.96 42.94
N ASP A 669 12.00 45.05 41.64
CA ASP A 669 10.99 44.24 40.98
C ASP A 669 11.48 42.81 40.68
N ILE A 670 12.78 42.62 40.42
CA ILE A 670 13.41 41.28 40.33
C ILE A 670 13.33 40.56 41.69
N GLN A 671 13.49 41.28 42.80
CA GLN A 671 13.32 40.71 44.14
C GLN A 671 11.88 40.26 44.43
N LYS A 672 10.87 40.84 43.77
CA LYS A 672 9.44 40.56 44.00
C LYS A 672 8.83 39.59 43.00
N GLY A 673 9.26 39.63 41.73
CA GLY A 673 8.60 38.96 40.61
C GLY A 673 9.41 37.84 39.93
N SER A 674 10.74 37.86 39.97
CA SER A 674 11.55 36.99 39.09
C SER A 674 12.90 36.61 39.73
N LEU A 675 12.96 35.57 40.55
CA LEU A 675 13.15 34.16 40.14
C LEU A 675 14.36 33.91 39.24
N TRP A 676 15.21 33.01 39.74
CA TRP A 676 16.07 32.15 38.93
C TRP A 676 15.30 31.36 37.87
#